data_AF-A0A0M4DG46-F1
#
_entry.id   AF-A0A0M4DG46-F1
#
_cell.length_a   1.000
_cell.length_b   1.000
_cell.length_c   1.000
_cell.angle_alpha   90.00
_cell.angle_beta   90.00
_cell.angle_gamma   90.00
#
_symmetry.space_group_name_H-M   'P 1'
#
loop_
_entity.id
_entity.type
_entity.pdbx_description
1 polymer ?
#
loop_
_entity_poly.entity_id
_entity_poly.type
_entity_poly.pdbx_seq_one_letter_code
_entity_poly.pdbx_strand_id
1 'polypeptide(L)'
;MIHARPARRRLAAAVVTVLAVTAVGASALTVPAIAVPAAEGTTGAAAASTAGVVPFPAKSTIFGATANGYLTSTEVPPMDEGGPTYTAHWVRADGSPATDIAWAARVESTGSGDIVAFGWASGGRLTDMATGTNLRSITFGEDTAYAGAAGKALFTTTLNVDGNRLLHMHTTTSGAVRMTAGLPGDATGVVVKAGTAEHALLTYSTGTGTTAKKYVAMLDLATNAVTETYELPAAAARGDLAVSATHLAWVEYDANHNVTVVAVDRATKNPQRFTVGNAWRSDVEVGLVGDWVTYGTRSGLTDLEVDPLYALTARSLKDGTTTRKLLDHTLTAASAPDGTQVVRGGTVADGEGLYRIAPGADGAAPTASLVASSGESTKVALLSTKIPAVIDLDQNRGRVPLEWTLSRYTATATVTLRHVRTGRTSVAGFIQPENAVVRYDWLGDLNNDSALSESAYNGDYTWEISAKPLNGIGPELKQTGTFKVTRKAAPHDYNDNGSPDLLLRDSAGQLTRADSYYNPWINTGQLSAAEQKVIGSGWNMHNRIEAAGNLAGDATGDIVARDTTGVLWHYLGKGDGTFATRTKIGGGWQIYNRIAAGSDLTGDGRPDLVATDAAGALWLYKATGSTSAPFAARQKIGLSGWQQFDIIEATGNIAGGSAGDLVARDKDGVLWLYQGRGDGTFAGRVKIGGGWNTYKHLVGIGDANRDGRPDLFAYGSTGTYLYKGTGSSTAPFGAREATSLPDAALTHTSVV
;
A
#
# COMPACT_ATOMS: atom_id res chain seq x y z
N MET A 1 53.32 -16.92 -36.18
CA MET A 1 54.27 -16.38 -35.18
C MET A 1 53.47 -16.04 -33.93
N ILE A 2 53.33 -16.95 -32.97
CA ILE A 2 54.23 -17.15 -31.80
C ILE A 2 54.23 -15.94 -30.83
N HIS A 3 53.44 -16.08 -29.76
CA HIS A 3 53.69 -15.78 -28.33
C HIS A 3 54.33 -14.44 -27.91
N ALA A 4 53.68 -13.72 -26.98
CA ALA A 4 54.09 -13.66 -25.56
C ALA A 4 53.29 -12.62 -24.71
N ARG A 5 52.78 -13.06 -23.55
CA ARG A 5 52.64 -12.27 -22.31
C ARG A 5 53.97 -12.37 -21.53
N PRO A 6 54.40 -11.49 -20.59
CA PRO A 6 53.74 -11.11 -19.30
C PRO A 6 54.00 -9.61 -18.91
N ALA A 7 53.74 -9.01 -17.72
CA ALA A 7 53.73 -9.45 -16.33
C ALA A 7 53.01 -8.44 -15.37
N ARG A 8 52.75 -8.93 -14.14
CA ARG A 8 52.16 -8.27 -12.96
C ARG A 8 53.14 -7.32 -12.21
N ARG A 9 52.57 -6.44 -11.37
CA ARG A 9 53.02 -5.88 -10.04
C ARG A 9 52.80 -4.35 -10.00
N ARG A 10 52.42 -3.67 -8.90
CA ARG A 10 52.39 -3.95 -7.46
C ARG A 10 51.51 -2.90 -6.75
N LEU A 11 50.92 -3.28 -5.62
CA LEU A 11 50.34 -2.38 -4.61
C LEU A 11 51.38 -1.43 -4.01
N ALA A 12 50.97 -0.21 -3.69
CA ALA A 12 51.63 0.67 -2.72
C ALA A 12 50.61 1.05 -1.64
N ALA A 13 50.87 0.62 -0.42
CA ALA A 13 50.20 1.07 0.80
C ALA A 13 50.92 2.31 1.34
N ALA A 14 50.18 3.36 1.67
CA ALA A 14 50.70 4.52 2.38
C ALA A 14 50.26 4.46 3.85
N VAL A 15 51.26 4.42 4.72
CA VAL A 15 51.18 4.52 6.18
C VAL A 15 51.06 6.00 6.55
N VAL A 16 50.12 6.35 7.44
CA VAL A 16 50.16 7.65 8.15
C VAL A 16 50.14 7.39 9.66
N THR A 17 51.17 7.92 10.28
CA THR A 17 51.51 7.97 11.71
C THR A 17 50.49 8.74 12.54
N VAL A 18 50.17 8.22 13.72
CA VAL A 18 49.38 8.89 14.78
C VAL A 18 50.34 9.61 15.73
N LEU A 19 50.11 10.90 15.97
CA LEU A 19 50.74 11.66 17.04
C LEU A 19 49.69 11.98 18.12
N ALA A 20 50.00 11.65 19.37
CA ALA A 20 49.17 11.92 20.54
C ALA A 20 49.58 13.24 21.21
N VAL A 21 48.61 14.08 21.58
CA VAL A 21 48.73 15.08 22.67
C VAL A 21 47.36 15.24 23.36
N THR A 22 47.36 14.94 24.66
CA THR A 22 46.40 15.30 25.72
C THR A 22 46.53 16.81 26.05
N ALA A 23 45.59 17.62 26.55
CA ALA A 23 44.22 17.51 27.05
C ALA A 23 43.73 18.93 27.50
N VAL A 24 42.44 19.01 27.87
CA VAL A 24 41.78 19.98 28.79
C VAL A 24 41.11 21.24 28.17
N GLY A 25 39.77 21.27 28.27
CA GLY A 25 39.02 22.51 28.52
C GLY A 25 37.65 22.65 27.83
N ALA A 26 36.58 22.37 28.58
CA ALA A 26 35.23 22.94 28.49
C ALA A 26 34.22 22.43 27.41
N SER A 27 33.15 21.82 27.95
CA SER A 27 31.73 21.91 27.54
C SER A 27 31.29 21.25 26.23
N ALA A 28 30.65 20.09 26.37
CA ALA A 28 30.05 19.29 25.31
C ALA A 28 28.76 19.92 24.74
N LEU A 29 28.73 20.10 23.43
CA LEU A 29 27.52 20.12 22.60
C LEU A 29 27.68 19.01 21.56
N THR A 30 26.85 17.97 21.67
CA THR A 30 26.83 16.83 20.75
C THR A 30 26.20 17.25 19.41
N VAL A 31 27.01 17.28 18.35
CA VAL A 31 26.54 17.35 16.96
C VAL A 31 26.24 15.92 16.48
N PRO A 32 25.08 15.63 15.86
CA PRO A 32 24.85 14.32 15.28
C PRO A 32 25.75 14.13 14.06
N ALA A 33 26.40 12.96 14.00
CA ALA A 33 27.28 12.56 12.91
C ALA A 33 26.51 12.50 11.57
N ILE A 34 27.06 13.19 10.56
CA ILE A 34 26.65 13.05 9.16
C ILE A 34 27.09 11.65 8.71
N ALA A 35 26.13 10.77 8.44
CA ALA A 35 26.38 9.48 7.82
C ALA A 35 26.53 9.66 6.29
N VAL A 36 27.67 9.20 5.77
CA VAL A 36 27.95 9.03 4.34
C VAL A 36 26.94 8.03 3.74
N PRO A 37 26.39 8.24 2.53
CA PRO A 37 25.42 7.33 1.94
C PRO A 37 26.05 5.96 1.67
N ALA A 38 25.46 4.91 2.24
CA ALA A 38 25.80 3.53 1.91
C ALA A 38 25.24 3.19 0.52
N ALA A 39 26.05 2.51 -0.28
CA ALA A 39 25.75 2.07 -1.64
C ALA A 39 24.47 1.21 -1.71
N GLU A 40 23.78 1.31 -2.86
CA GLU A 40 22.59 0.56 -3.24
C GLU A 40 22.72 -0.93 -2.89
N GLY A 41 22.03 -1.35 -1.84
CA GLY A 41 21.79 -2.73 -1.49
C GLY A 41 20.28 -2.93 -1.43
N THR A 42 19.74 -3.69 -2.37
CA THR A 42 18.38 -4.22 -2.33
C THR A 42 18.18 -4.93 -0.99
N THR A 43 17.48 -4.31 -0.04
CA THR A 43 17.04 -4.96 1.19
C THR A 43 15.86 -5.85 0.84
N GLY A 44 16.15 -7.04 0.32
CA GLY A 44 15.21 -8.15 0.36
C GLY A 44 14.87 -8.41 1.83
N ALA A 45 13.58 -8.44 2.15
CA ALA A 45 13.12 -8.92 3.44
C ALA A 45 13.81 -10.27 3.72
N ALA A 46 14.61 -10.33 4.78
CA ALA A 46 15.26 -11.57 5.18
C ALA A 46 14.15 -12.59 5.44
N ALA A 47 14.03 -13.58 4.55
CA ALA A 47 13.28 -14.79 4.82
C ALA A 47 13.81 -15.36 6.13
N ALA A 48 12.92 -15.60 7.10
CA ALA A 48 13.26 -16.30 8.31
C ALA A 48 13.98 -17.59 7.91
N SER A 49 15.21 -17.78 8.41
CA SER A 49 16.02 -18.95 8.05
C SER A 49 15.36 -20.22 8.59
N THR A 50 14.68 -20.97 7.72
CA THR A 50 14.04 -22.27 7.98
C THR A 50 15.02 -23.42 7.71
N ALA A 51 16.25 -23.33 8.21
CA ALA A 51 17.25 -24.38 8.02
C ALA A 51 16.69 -25.74 8.51
N GLY A 52 16.26 -26.60 7.57
CA GLY A 52 15.66 -27.91 7.83
C GLY A 52 14.20 -28.11 7.39
N VAL A 53 13.47 -27.09 6.93
CA VAL A 53 12.07 -27.22 6.49
C VAL A 53 11.96 -27.46 4.99
N VAL A 54 11.18 -28.46 4.60
CA VAL A 54 10.96 -28.84 3.19
C VAL A 54 10.12 -27.77 2.47
N PRO A 55 10.44 -27.38 1.23
CA PRO A 55 9.57 -26.50 0.45
C PRO A 55 8.25 -27.18 0.08
N PHE A 56 7.14 -26.52 0.37
CA PHE A 56 5.79 -26.89 -0.07
C PHE A 56 5.37 -25.97 -1.23
N PRO A 57 4.82 -26.46 -2.34
CA PRO A 57 4.47 -25.57 -3.44
C PRO A 57 3.37 -24.58 -3.04
N ALA A 58 3.58 -23.30 -3.37
CA ALA A 58 2.59 -22.26 -3.12
C ALA A 58 1.27 -22.61 -3.82
N LYS A 59 0.14 -22.28 -3.19
CA LYS A 59 -1.23 -22.58 -3.68
C LYS A 59 -1.61 -24.07 -3.82
N SER A 60 -0.77 -25.01 -3.40
CA SER A 60 -1.17 -26.42 -3.32
C SER A 60 -2.09 -26.69 -2.13
N THR A 61 -3.00 -27.65 -2.28
CA THR A 61 -3.85 -28.19 -1.22
C THR A 61 -3.43 -29.62 -0.86
N ILE A 62 -3.94 -30.14 0.24
CA ILE A 62 -3.77 -31.54 0.62
C ILE A 62 -5.11 -32.28 0.55
N PHE A 63 -5.05 -33.56 0.21
CA PHE A 63 -6.25 -34.42 0.18
C PHE A 63 -6.02 -35.82 0.75
N GLY A 64 -4.84 -36.09 1.30
CA GLY A 64 -4.54 -37.34 1.99
C GLY A 64 -3.20 -37.29 2.70
N ALA A 65 -3.05 -38.12 3.72
CA ALA A 65 -1.80 -38.29 4.46
C ALA A 65 -1.42 -39.77 4.53
N THR A 66 -0.12 -40.03 4.51
CA THR A 66 0.49 -41.36 4.58
C THR A 66 1.48 -41.40 5.74
N ALA A 67 2.06 -42.56 6.05
CA ALA A 67 2.98 -42.70 7.18
C ALA A 67 4.19 -41.74 7.08
N ASN A 68 4.78 -41.60 5.89
CA ASN A 68 6.00 -40.82 5.67
C ASN A 68 5.83 -39.70 4.63
N GLY A 69 4.60 -39.33 4.30
CA GLY A 69 4.32 -38.33 3.27
C GLY A 69 2.87 -37.89 3.21
N TYR A 70 2.52 -37.12 2.20
CA TYR A 70 1.19 -36.56 2.01
C TYR A 70 0.86 -36.39 0.51
N LEU A 71 -0.43 -36.41 0.21
CA LEU A 71 -0.96 -36.21 -1.14
C LEU A 71 -1.32 -34.74 -1.32
N THR A 72 -0.75 -34.13 -2.36
CA THR A 72 -0.95 -32.72 -2.71
C THR A 72 -1.60 -32.60 -4.07
N SER A 73 -2.44 -31.58 -4.22
CA SER A 73 -3.00 -31.18 -5.51
C SER A 73 -2.61 -29.73 -5.78
N THR A 74 -2.15 -29.45 -7.00
CA THR A 74 -1.85 -28.09 -7.45
C THR A 74 -2.74 -27.76 -8.62
N GLU A 75 -3.47 -26.64 -8.51
CA GLU A 75 -4.22 -26.07 -9.61
C GLU A 75 -3.24 -25.60 -10.70
N VAL A 76 -3.39 -26.14 -11.90
CA VAL A 76 -2.68 -25.72 -13.09
C VAL A 76 -3.58 -24.72 -13.82
N PRO A 77 -3.13 -23.47 -14.02
CA PRO A 77 -3.86 -22.49 -14.78
C PRO A 77 -4.24 -23.05 -16.16
N PRO A 78 -5.50 -22.91 -16.61
CA PRO A 78 -5.92 -23.41 -17.91
C PRO A 78 -5.02 -22.85 -19.01
N MET A 79 -4.57 -23.70 -19.94
CA MET A 79 -3.96 -23.24 -21.18
C MET A 79 -5.01 -22.73 -22.19
N ASP A 80 -6.30 -23.06 -22.00
CA ASP A 80 -7.47 -22.68 -22.85
C ASP A 80 -8.80 -22.72 -22.04
N GLU A 81 -9.96 -22.40 -22.64
CA GLU A 81 -11.33 -22.36 -22.03
C GLU A 81 -11.83 -23.66 -21.35
N GLY A 82 -10.99 -24.69 -21.17
CA GLY A 82 -11.33 -26.02 -20.67
C GLY A 82 -11.40 -26.21 -19.14
N GLY A 83 -11.42 -25.13 -18.34
CA GLY A 83 -11.43 -25.19 -16.88
C GLY A 83 -10.07 -25.59 -16.25
N PRO A 84 -9.93 -25.49 -14.92
CA PRO A 84 -8.66 -25.79 -14.25
C PRO A 84 -8.30 -27.28 -14.34
N THR A 85 -7.05 -27.58 -14.64
CA THR A 85 -6.50 -28.95 -14.54
C THR A 85 -5.72 -29.07 -13.24
N TYR A 86 -5.73 -30.24 -12.60
CA TYR A 86 -5.05 -30.44 -11.33
C TYR A 86 -3.95 -31.48 -11.48
N THR A 87 -2.76 -31.17 -10.95
CA THR A 87 -1.65 -32.12 -10.86
C THR A 87 -1.54 -32.64 -9.44
N ALA A 88 -1.49 -33.96 -9.29
CA ALA A 88 -1.39 -34.62 -8.00
C ALA A 88 0.04 -35.14 -7.78
N HIS A 89 0.53 -35.00 -6.55
CA HIS A 89 1.85 -35.52 -6.16
C HIS A 89 1.77 -36.19 -4.80
N TRP A 90 2.57 -37.24 -4.62
CA TRP A 90 2.91 -37.75 -3.30
C TRP A 90 4.24 -37.15 -2.85
N VAL A 91 4.20 -36.33 -1.80
CA VAL A 91 5.35 -35.60 -1.27
C VAL A 91 5.80 -36.29 0.01
N ARG A 92 7.10 -36.58 0.11
CA ARG A 92 7.68 -37.16 1.32
C ARG A 92 7.90 -36.10 2.39
N ALA A 93 7.67 -36.46 3.64
CA ALA A 93 7.84 -35.56 4.78
C ALA A 93 9.32 -35.31 5.14
N ASP A 94 10.25 -36.09 4.59
CA ASP A 94 11.70 -36.00 4.83
C ASP A 94 12.44 -35.04 3.88
N GLY A 95 11.73 -34.43 2.92
CA GLY A 95 12.28 -33.50 1.95
C GLY A 95 12.85 -34.13 0.69
N SER A 96 12.72 -35.45 0.54
CA SER A 96 13.02 -36.13 -0.71
C SER A 96 12.09 -35.67 -1.84
N PRO A 97 12.50 -35.81 -3.12
CA PRO A 97 11.68 -35.44 -4.27
C PRO A 97 10.28 -36.07 -4.23
N ALA A 98 9.28 -35.29 -4.66
CA ALA A 98 7.91 -35.76 -4.80
C ALA A 98 7.77 -36.77 -5.95
N THR A 99 6.82 -37.69 -5.82
CA THR A 99 6.43 -38.62 -6.86
C THR A 99 5.18 -38.10 -7.57
N ASP A 100 5.28 -37.88 -8.88
CA ASP A 100 4.12 -37.50 -9.70
C ASP A 100 3.07 -38.60 -9.75
N ILE A 101 1.82 -38.20 -9.60
CA ILE A 101 0.68 -39.11 -9.69
C ILE A 101 0.02 -38.93 -11.06
N ALA A 102 0.07 -39.99 -11.87
CA ALA A 102 -0.65 -40.03 -13.13
C ALA A 102 -2.16 -39.93 -12.92
N TRP A 103 -2.86 -39.34 -13.90
CA TRP A 103 -4.31 -39.15 -13.84
C TRP A 103 -5.06 -40.45 -13.54
N ALA A 104 -5.86 -40.43 -12.49
CA ALA A 104 -6.85 -41.44 -12.14
C ALA A 104 -8.14 -40.72 -11.72
N ALA A 105 -9.29 -41.38 -11.89
CA ALA A 105 -10.58 -40.76 -11.54
C ALA A 105 -10.71 -40.52 -10.02
N ARG A 106 -10.05 -41.35 -9.20
CA ARG A 106 -9.94 -41.18 -7.75
C ARG A 106 -8.54 -41.55 -7.26
N VAL A 107 -7.99 -40.74 -6.36
CA VAL A 107 -6.73 -40.98 -5.66
C VAL A 107 -6.97 -40.71 -4.17
N GLU A 108 -6.65 -41.67 -3.31
CA GLU A 108 -6.91 -41.55 -1.86
C GLU A 108 -5.86 -42.31 -1.04
N SER A 109 -5.53 -41.78 0.14
CA SER A 109 -4.73 -42.50 1.13
C SER A 109 -5.57 -43.60 1.79
N THR A 110 -4.98 -44.76 2.05
CA THR A 110 -5.73 -45.89 2.64
C THR A 110 -5.73 -45.92 4.17
N GLY A 111 -5.06 -44.98 4.83
CA GLY A 111 -4.89 -44.97 6.29
C GLY A 111 -3.90 -46.03 6.80
N SER A 112 -3.11 -46.66 5.92
CA SER A 112 -2.12 -47.68 6.30
C SER A 112 -0.81 -47.49 5.54
N GLY A 113 0.28 -47.23 6.28
CA GLY A 113 1.61 -47.06 5.70
C GLY A 113 1.67 -45.95 4.65
N ASP A 114 2.48 -46.16 3.61
CA ASP A 114 2.59 -45.30 2.43
C ASP A 114 1.75 -45.80 1.26
N ILE A 115 0.59 -46.40 1.56
CA ILE A 115 -0.28 -47.01 0.57
C ILE A 115 -1.31 -46.00 0.05
N VAL A 116 -1.35 -45.86 -1.27
CA VAL A 116 -2.29 -45.01 -1.99
C VAL A 116 -3.13 -45.86 -2.92
N ALA A 117 -4.43 -45.60 -2.94
CA ALA A 117 -5.38 -46.23 -3.82
C ALA A 117 -5.69 -45.36 -5.03
N PHE A 118 -5.82 -46.02 -6.18
CA PHE A 118 -6.16 -45.44 -7.47
C PHE A 118 -7.42 -46.12 -7.96
N GLY A 119 -8.48 -45.36 -8.19
CA GLY A 119 -9.77 -45.86 -8.68
C GLY A 119 -10.12 -45.27 -10.04
N TRP A 120 -10.71 -46.08 -10.91
CA TRP A 120 -11.28 -45.66 -12.20
C TRP A 120 -12.54 -46.47 -12.52
N ALA A 121 -13.17 -46.18 -13.65
CA ALA A 121 -14.49 -46.71 -13.99
C ALA A 121 -14.57 -48.24 -14.07
N SER A 122 -13.47 -48.91 -14.44
CA SER A 122 -13.41 -50.36 -14.69
C SER A 122 -12.40 -51.09 -13.80
N GLY A 123 -11.86 -50.43 -12.77
CA GLY A 123 -10.84 -51.06 -11.93
C GLY A 123 -10.35 -50.17 -10.79
N GLY A 124 -9.44 -50.75 -10.01
CA GLY A 124 -8.73 -50.05 -8.96
C GLY A 124 -7.41 -50.71 -8.61
N ARG A 125 -6.52 -49.98 -7.97
CA ARG A 125 -5.17 -50.43 -7.61
C ARG A 125 -4.71 -49.85 -6.28
N LEU A 126 -3.89 -50.61 -5.55
CA LEU A 126 -3.11 -50.15 -4.40
C LEU A 126 -1.63 -50.09 -4.77
N THR A 127 -0.97 -48.99 -4.44
CA THR A 127 0.48 -48.82 -4.61
C THR A 127 1.10 -48.44 -3.27
N ASP A 128 2.17 -49.12 -2.89
CA ASP A 128 3.09 -48.63 -1.88
C ASP A 128 3.97 -47.55 -2.50
N MET A 129 3.72 -46.29 -2.15
CA MET A 129 4.41 -45.14 -2.74
C MET A 129 5.86 -45.03 -2.30
N ALA A 130 6.21 -45.61 -1.14
CA ALA A 130 7.57 -45.59 -0.64
C ALA A 130 8.51 -46.46 -1.49
N THR A 131 8.00 -47.58 -2.00
CA THR A 131 8.75 -48.55 -2.83
C THR A 131 8.40 -48.49 -4.31
N GLY A 132 7.27 -47.86 -4.68
CA GLY A 132 6.70 -47.91 -6.03
C GLY A 132 5.99 -49.23 -6.36
N THR A 133 5.87 -50.14 -5.38
CA THR A 133 5.33 -51.49 -5.61
C THR A 133 3.82 -51.47 -5.75
N ASN A 134 3.29 -52.07 -6.83
CA ASN A 134 1.87 -52.36 -6.94
C ASN A 134 1.52 -53.55 -6.04
N LEU A 135 0.74 -53.29 -4.99
CA LEU A 135 0.33 -54.31 -4.03
C LEU A 135 -0.88 -55.10 -4.53
N ARG A 136 -1.76 -54.45 -5.31
CA ARG A 136 -3.00 -55.03 -5.79
C ARG A 136 -3.53 -54.25 -6.98
N SER A 137 -4.08 -54.98 -7.96
CA SER A 137 -4.91 -54.42 -9.02
C SER A 137 -6.13 -55.29 -9.19
N ILE A 138 -7.30 -54.68 -9.37
CA ILE A 138 -8.55 -55.35 -9.70
C ILE A 138 -9.14 -54.70 -10.95
N THR A 139 -9.85 -55.50 -11.74
CA THR A 139 -10.60 -55.06 -12.91
C THR A 139 -12.00 -55.65 -12.79
N PHE A 140 -13.02 -54.88 -13.15
CA PHE A 140 -14.41 -55.29 -13.03
C PHE A 140 -15.25 -54.75 -14.19
N GLY A 141 -16.38 -55.43 -14.46
CA GLY A 141 -17.31 -55.09 -15.54
C GLY A 141 -18.31 -54.00 -15.16
N GLU A 142 -19.25 -53.71 -16.06
CA GLU A 142 -20.17 -52.56 -15.99
C GLU A 142 -21.11 -52.57 -14.76
N ASP A 143 -21.47 -53.75 -14.24
CA ASP A 143 -22.36 -53.89 -13.07
C ASP A 143 -21.65 -53.71 -11.72
N THR A 144 -20.35 -53.40 -11.75
CA THR A 144 -19.51 -53.20 -10.57
C THR A 144 -18.92 -51.80 -10.57
N ALA A 145 -18.93 -51.15 -9.42
CA ALA A 145 -18.34 -49.82 -9.25
C ALA A 145 -17.27 -49.83 -8.15
N TYR A 146 -16.24 -49.02 -8.32
CA TYR A 146 -15.27 -48.74 -7.25
C TYR A 146 -15.97 -48.04 -6.07
N ALA A 147 -15.81 -48.60 -4.87
CA ALA A 147 -16.45 -48.10 -3.65
C ALA A 147 -15.46 -47.36 -2.74
N GLY A 148 -14.15 -47.58 -2.89
CA GLY A 148 -13.11 -46.93 -2.08
C GLY A 148 -12.00 -47.89 -1.65
N ALA A 149 -11.14 -47.43 -0.76
CA ALA A 149 -10.05 -48.22 -0.19
C ALA A 149 -9.81 -47.91 1.28
N ALA A 150 -9.37 -48.92 2.03
CA ALA A 150 -8.95 -48.78 3.42
C ALA A 150 -7.97 -49.91 3.78
N GLY A 151 -6.96 -49.58 4.58
CA GLY A 151 -5.89 -50.50 4.92
C GLY A 151 -5.17 -51.03 3.68
N LYS A 152 -5.20 -52.35 3.50
CA LYS A 152 -4.61 -53.07 2.34
C LYS A 152 -5.67 -53.68 1.41
N ALA A 153 -6.88 -53.14 1.45
CA ALA A 153 -8.01 -53.63 0.68
C ALA A 153 -8.60 -52.58 -0.26
N LEU A 154 -9.10 -53.06 -1.40
CA LEU A 154 -9.97 -52.30 -2.31
C LEU A 154 -11.40 -52.76 -2.08
N PHE A 155 -12.34 -51.86 -2.32
CA PHE A 155 -13.76 -52.12 -2.17
C PHE A 155 -14.51 -51.83 -3.47
N THR A 156 -15.48 -52.67 -3.78
CA THR A 156 -16.39 -52.47 -4.91
C THR A 156 -17.83 -52.70 -4.51
N THR A 157 -18.78 -52.08 -5.20
CA THR A 157 -20.20 -52.42 -5.09
C THR A 157 -20.70 -53.12 -6.34
N THR A 158 -21.52 -54.17 -6.20
CA THR A 158 -22.27 -54.80 -7.30
C THR A 158 -23.77 -54.66 -7.08
N LEU A 159 -24.56 -54.66 -8.15
CA LEU A 159 -26.03 -54.73 -8.03
C LEU A 159 -26.46 -56.17 -7.75
N ASN A 160 -27.42 -56.36 -6.83
CA ASN A 160 -28.15 -57.62 -6.68
C ASN A 160 -29.38 -57.65 -7.60
N VAL A 161 -30.10 -58.77 -7.60
CA VAL A 161 -31.32 -58.99 -8.44
C VAL A 161 -32.45 -58.01 -8.15
N ASP A 162 -32.45 -57.40 -6.96
CA ASP A 162 -33.44 -56.41 -6.51
C ASP A 162 -32.97 -54.96 -6.78
N GLY A 163 -31.79 -54.78 -7.38
CA GLY A 163 -31.19 -53.47 -7.67
C GLY A 163 -30.44 -52.83 -6.49
N ASN A 164 -30.27 -53.53 -5.38
CA ASN A 164 -29.53 -53.06 -4.21
C ASN A 164 -28.01 -53.29 -4.36
N ARG A 165 -27.19 -52.45 -3.70
CA ARG A 165 -25.72 -52.54 -3.82
C ARG A 165 -25.10 -53.42 -2.73
N LEU A 166 -24.41 -54.49 -3.13
CA LEU A 166 -23.62 -55.34 -2.24
C LEU A 166 -22.18 -54.85 -2.18
N LEU A 167 -21.63 -54.64 -0.97
CA LEU A 167 -20.25 -54.22 -0.78
C LEU A 167 -19.30 -55.42 -0.71
N HIS A 168 -18.26 -55.39 -1.52
CA HIS A 168 -17.27 -56.45 -1.68
C HIS A 168 -15.88 -55.96 -1.30
N MET A 169 -15.19 -56.73 -0.45
CA MET A 169 -13.81 -56.48 -0.03
C MET A 169 -12.83 -57.36 -0.80
N HIS A 170 -11.76 -56.74 -1.31
CA HIS A 170 -10.72 -57.39 -2.10
C HIS A 170 -9.38 -57.38 -1.35
N THR A 171 -8.97 -58.54 -0.83
CA THR A 171 -7.71 -58.74 -0.09
C THR A 171 -6.71 -59.66 -0.79
N THR A 172 -7.05 -60.22 -1.95
CA THR A 172 -6.16 -61.04 -2.78
C THR A 172 -6.27 -60.66 -4.25
N THR A 173 -5.22 -60.92 -5.03
CA THR A 173 -5.18 -60.60 -6.47
C THR A 173 -5.93 -61.66 -7.29
N SER A 174 -6.18 -62.84 -6.70
CA SER A 174 -6.84 -63.98 -7.32
C SER A 174 -8.37 -63.92 -7.30
N GLY A 175 -8.98 -62.77 -6.95
CA GLY A 175 -10.43 -62.59 -7.01
C GLY A 175 -11.23 -63.27 -5.88
N ALA A 176 -10.60 -63.65 -4.76
CA ALA A 176 -11.38 -64.07 -3.58
C ALA A 176 -12.10 -62.85 -2.99
N VAL A 177 -13.36 -62.68 -3.39
CA VAL A 177 -14.23 -61.59 -2.95
C VAL A 177 -14.97 -62.01 -1.69
N ARG A 178 -14.90 -61.17 -0.65
CA ARG A 178 -15.70 -61.36 0.57
C ARG A 178 -16.81 -60.32 0.57
N MET A 179 -18.06 -60.79 0.59
CA MET A 179 -19.21 -59.92 0.82
C MET A 179 -19.13 -59.37 2.24
N THR A 180 -19.36 -58.06 2.38
CA THR A 180 -19.33 -57.37 3.67
C THR A 180 -20.57 -57.73 4.48
N ALA A 181 -20.38 -58.21 5.70
CA ALA A 181 -21.49 -58.56 6.60
C ALA A 181 -22.01 -57.32 7.34
N GLY A 182 -23.31 -57.29 7.66
CA GLY A 182 -23.91 -56.26 8.51
C GLY A 182 -24.41 -54.98 7.82
N LEU A 183 -24.28 -54.88 6.49
CA LEU A 183 -24.93 -53.82 5.71
C LEU A 183 -26.42 -54.13 5.49
N PRO A 184 -27.33 -53.16 5.64
CA PRO A 184 -28.74 -53.33 5.28
C PRO A 184 -28.92 -53.72 3.82
N GLY A 185 -29.91 -54.58 3.55
CA GLY A 185 -30.16 -55.10 2.21
C GLY A 185 -30.55 -54.04 1.18
N ASP A 186 -31.11 -52.91 1.61
CA ASP A 186 -31.51 -51.76 0.79
C ASP A 186 -30.46 -50.61 0.80
N ALA A 187 -29.24 -50.89 1.27
CA ALA A 187 -28.17 -49.88 1.29
C ALA A 187 -27.81 -49.43 -0.13
N THR A 188 -27.81 -48.12 -0.33
CA THR A 188 -27.45 -47.46 -1.60
C THR A 188 -26.38 -46.40 -1.36
N GLY A 189 -25.66 -46.03 -2.43
CA GLY A 189 -24.62 -45.00 -2.36
C GLY A 189 -23.45 -45.33 -1.43
N VAL A 190 -23.16 -46.63 -1.22
CA VAL A 190 -22.09 -47.07 -0.32
C VAL A 190 -20.73 -46.56 -0.80
N VAL A 191 -20.05 -45.81 0.05
CA VAL A 191 -18.67 -45.35 -0.13
C VAL A 191 -17.85 -45.79 1.07
N VAL A 192 -16.63 -46.28 0.80
CA VAL A 192 -15.65 -46.67 1.80
C VAL A 192 -14.54 -45.63 1.84
N LYS A 193 -14.28 -45.07 3.01
CA LYS A 193 -13.12 -44.20 3.27
C LYS A 193 -12.18 -44.87 4.27
N ALA A 194 -10.89 -44.54 4.15
CA ALA A 194 -9.91 -44.89 5.16
C ALA A 194 -10.34 -44.33 6.53
N GLY A 195 -10.26 -45.18 7.56
CA GLY A 195 -10.47 -44.77 8.94
C GLY A 195 -9.18 -44.91 9.73
N THR A 196 -9.12 -45.92 10.59
CA THR A 196 -7.90 -46.32 11.28
C THR A 196 -7.19 -47.43 10.52
N ALA A 197 -6.01 -47.87 10.97
CA ALA A 197 -5.31 -49.01 10.38
C ALA A 197 -6.14 -50.31 10.38
N GLU A 198 -7.10 -50.43 11.31
CA GLU A 198 -7.93 -51.62 11.51
C GLU A 198 -9.37 -51.45 11.02
N HIS A 199 -9.82 -50.22 10.79
CA HIS A 199 -11.22 -49.92 10.51
C HIS A 199 -11.38 -48.98 9.32
N ALA A 200 -12.41 -49.24 8.51
CA ALA A 200 -12.88 -48.32 7.47
C ALA A 200 -14.17 -47.62 7.88
N LEU A 201 -14.38 -46.42 7.33
CA LEU A 201 -15.64 -45.69 7.44
C LEU A 201 -16.50 -45.96 6.21
N LEU A 202 -17.76 -46.31 6.44
CA LEU A 202 -18.76 -46.45 5.40
C LEU A 202 -19.75 -45.31 5.49
N THR A 203 -20.08 -44.70 4.37
CA THR A 203 -21.27 -43.85 4.25
C THR A 203 -22.25 -44.50 3.30
N TYR A 204 -23.52 -44.59 3.70
CA TYR A 204 -24.57 -45.16 2.86
C TYR A 204 -25.95 -44.56 3.20
N SER A 205 -26.92 -44.79 2.32
CA SER A 205 -28.32 -44.43 2.54
C SER A 205 -29.22 -45.66 2.52
N THR A 206 -30.34 -45.62 3.23
CA THR A 206 -31.43 -46.61 3.13
C THR A 206 -32.75 -45.91 2.83
N GLY A 207 -33.76 -46.64 2.35
CA GLY A 207 -35.04 -46.06 1.93
C GLY A 207 -34.96 -45.22 0.64
N THR A 208 -36.09 -44.62 0.25
CA THR A 208 -36.23 -43.84 -0.99
C THR A 208 -37.08 -42.59 -0.79
N GLY A 209 -36.89 -41.57 -1.62
CA GLY A 209 -37.66 -40.32 -1.54
C GLY A 209 -37.56 -39.64 -0.18
N THR A 210 -38.71 -39.34 0.45
CA THR A 210 -38.80 -38.64 1.75
C THR A 210 -38.49 -39.52 2.96
N THR A 211 -38.40 -40.85 2.79
CA THR A 211 -38.01 -41.78 3.87
C THR A 211 -36.53 -42.12 3.86
N ALA A 212 -35.77 -41.54 2.91
CA ALA A 212 -34.34 -41.80 2.78
C ALA A 212 -33.58 -41.34 4.04
N LYS A 213 -32.82 -42.25 4.63
CA LYS A 213 -31.97 -42.00 5.80
C LYS A 213 -30.51 -42.19 5.45
N LYS A 214 -29.63 -41.41 6.05
CA LYS A 214 -28.18 -41.49 5.85
C LYS A 214 -27.51 -42.07 7.08
N TYR A 215 -26.45 -42.83 6.84
CA TYR A 215 -25.71 -43.51 7.90
C TYR A 215 -24.21 -43.37 7.69
N VAL A 216 -23.51 -43.34 8.81
CA VAL A 216 -22.09 -43.67 8.88
C VAL A 216 -21.93 -44.95 9.67
N ALA A 217 -21.08 -45.86 9.20
CA ALA A 217 -20.80 -47.13 9.85
C ALA A 217 -19.31 -47.43 9.90
N MET A 218 -18.92 -48.22 10.90
CA MET A 218 -17.56 -48.73 11.04
C MET A 218 -17.49 -50.15 10.49
N LEU A 219 -16.52 -50.40 9.63
CA LEU A 219 -16.19 -51.74 9.13
C LEU A 219 -14.86 -52.18 9.71
N ASP A 220 -14.86 -53.34 10.37
CA ASP A 220 -13.64 -54.01 10.79
C ASP A 220 -12.98 -54.70 9.59
N LEU A 221 -11.73 -54.31 9.29
CA LEU A 221 -11.01 -54.77 8.10
C LEU A 221 -10.55 -56.24 8.19
N ALA A 222 -10.41 -56.79 9.39
CA ALA A 222 -9.98 -58.19 9.55
C ALA A 222 -11.16 -59.15 9.30
N THR A 223 -12.29 -58.88 9.94
CA THR A 223 -13.50 -59.68 9.91
C THR A 223 -14.36 -59.39 8.67
N ASN A 224 -14.21 -58.22 8.04
CA ASN A 224 -15.07 -57.72 6.95
C ASN A 224 -16.55 -57.63 7.36
N ALA A 225 -16.79 -57.13 8.58
CA ALA A 225 -18.12 -56.96 9.15
C ALA A 225 -18.32 -55.53 9.66
N VAL A 226 -19.51 -54.97 9.43
CA VAL A 226 -19.95 -53.73 10.05
C VAL A 226 -20.12 -53.97 11.55
N THR A 227 -19.40 -53.20 12.36
CA THR A 227 -19.38 -53.33 13.82
C THR A 227 -20.19 -52.24 14.53
N GLU A 228 -20.37 -51.09 13.89
CA GLU A 228 -21.05 -49.93 14.47
C GLU A 228 -21.80 -49.16 13.38
N THR A 229 -22.97 -48.61 13.71
CA THR A 229 -23.78 -47.79 12.78
C THR A 229 -24.39 -46.60 13.51
N TYR A 230 -24.35 -45.44 12.88
CA TYR A 230 -24.89 -44.18 13.38
C TYR A 230 -25.77 -43.53 12.32
N GLU A 231 -27.01 -43.18 12.69
CA GLU A 231 -27.92 -42.43 11.83
C GLU A 231 -27.47 -40.96 11.79
N LEU A 232 -27.26 -40.44 10.59
CA LEU A 232 -26.93 -39.05 10.35
C LEU A 232 -28.23 -38.27 10.10
N PRO A 233 -28.45 -37.13 10.77
CA PRO A 233 -29.58 -36.28 10.44
C PRO A 233 -29.44 -35.76 9.00
N ALA A 234 -30.55 -35.38 8.36
CA ALA A 234 -30.52 -34.80 7.01
C ALA A 234 -29.55 -33.59 6.90
N ALA A 235 -29.38 -32.85 8.00
CA ALA A 235 -28.44 -31.76 8.22
C ALA A 235 -26.94 -32.14 8.09
N ALA A 236 -26.56 -33.41 8.29
CA ALA A 236 -25.17 -33.87 8.20
C ALA A 236 -24.73 -34.28 6.78
N ALA A 237 -25.64 -34.18 5.80
CA ALA A 237 -25.46 -34.69 4.44
C ALA A 237 -24.28 -34.10 3.64
N ARG A 238 -23.66 -33.02 4.14
CA ARG A 238 -22.59 -32.26 3.46
C ARG A 238 -21.28 -32.17 4.27
N GLY A 239 -21.26 -32.66 5.51
CA GLY A 239 -20.13 -32.44 6.43
C GLY A 239 -18.95 -33.39 6.22
N ASP A 240 -17.77 -32.94 6.63
CA ASP A 240 -16.59 -33.80 6.76
C ASP A 240 -16.74 -34.80 7.93
N LEU A 241 -15.97 -35.89 7.90
CA LEU A 241 -16.03 -36.99 8.86
C LEU A 241 -14.62 -37.38 9.31
N ALA A 242 -14.45 -37.59 10.61
CA ALA A 242 -13.21 -38.05 11.21
C ALA A 242 -13.43 -39.25 12.13
N VAL A 243 -12.43 -40.11 12.23
CA VAL A 243 -12.47 -41.30 13.10
C VAL A 243 -11.14 -41.52 13.79
N SER A 244 -11.22 -41.96 15.04
CA SER A 244 -10.08 -42.48 15.79
C SER A 244 -10.42 -43.86 16.36
N ALA A 245 -9.48 -44.44 17.11
CA ALA A 245 -9.73 -45.69 17.82
C ALA A 245 -10.90 -45.58 18.81
N THR A 246 -11.13 -44.40 19.39
CA THR A 246 -12.10 -44.20 20.47
C THR A 246 -13.31 -43.35 20.07
N HIS A 247 -13.19 -42.52 19.03
CA HIS A 247 -14.23 -41.55 18.67
C HIS A 247 -14.57 -41.54 17.18
N LEU A 248 -15.78 -41.08 16.88
CA LEU A 248 -16.26 -40.70 15.56
C LEU A 248 -16.72 -39.25 15.60
N ALA A 249 -16.40 -38.44 14.60
CA ALA A 249 -16.87 -37.06 14.51
C ALA A 249 -17.39 -36.69 13.13
N TRP A 250 -18.38 -35.80 13.08
CA TRP A 250 -18.93 -35.23 11.85
C TRP A 250 -19.49 -33.83 12.07
N VAL A 251 -19.89 -33.19 10.98
CA VAL A 251 -20.48 -31.85 10.98
C VAL A 251 -21.96 -31.88 10.58
N GLU A 252 -22.78 -31.15 11.33
CA GLU A 252 -24.21 -30.91 11.07
C GLU A 252 -24.44 -29.44 10.73
N TYR A 253 -25.26 -29.18 9.70
CA TYR A 253 -25.66 -27.84 9.28
C TYR A 253 -27.17 -27.64 9.43
N ASP A 254 -27.58 -26.58 10.12
CA ASP A 254 -28.99 -26.18 10.12
C ASP A 254 -29.38 -25.41 8.85
N ALA A 255 -30.66 -25.04 8.74
CA ALA A 255 -31.17 -24.28 7.60
C ALA A 255 -30.55 -22.88 7.43
N ASN A 256 -29.88 -22.35 8.47
CA ASN A 256 -29.21 -21.06 8.47
C ASN A 256 -27.70 -21.19 8.33
N HIS A 257 -27.17 -22.40 8.04
CA HIS A 257 -25.73 -22.71 7.98
C HIS A 257 -25.00 -22.63 9.33
N ASN A 258 -25.72 -22.66 10.46
CA ASN A 258 -25.07 -22.84 11.75
C ASN A 258 -24.50 -24.26 11.83
N VAL A 259 -23.27 -24.33 12.32
CA VAL A 259 -22.46 -25.53 12.33
C VAL A 259 -22.47 -26.13 13.72
N THR A 260 -22.81 -27.42 13.79
CA THR A 260 -22.63 -28.24 14.98
C THR A 260 -21.63 -29.35 14.68
N VAL A 261 -20.52 -29.37 15.41
CA VAL A 261 -19.58 -30.49 15.43
C VAL A 261 -20.11 -31.54 16.39
N VAL A 262 -20.28 -32.77 15.92
CA VAL A 262 -20.71 -33.89 16.76
C VAL A 262 -19.54 -34.85 16.92
N ALA A 263 -19.25 -35.23 18.15
CA ALA A 263 -18.25 -36.25 18.47
C ALA A 263 -18.91 -37.34 19.33
N VAL A 264 -18.74 -38.60 18.94
CA VAL A 264 -19.33 -39.76 19.60
C VAL A 264 -18.22 -40.64 20.14
N ASP A 265 -18.26 -40.89 21.43
CA ASP A 265 -17.47 -41.95 22.05
C ASP A 265 -18.00 -43.31 21.56
N ARG A 266 -17.13 -44.09 20.93
CA ARG A 266 -17.51 -45.36 20.28
C ARG A 266 -17.88 -46.45 21.27
N ALA A 267 -17.37 -46.40 22.50
CA ALA A 267 -17.65 -47.40 23.53
C ALA A 267 -19.03 -47.17 24.17
N THR A 268 -19.36 -45.92 24.46
CA THR A 268 -20.61 -45.53 25.14
C THR A 268 -21.74 -45.17 24.18
N LYS A 269 -21.43 -44.89 22.91
CA LYS A 269 -22.36 -44.39 21.88
C LYS A 269 -23.01 -43.04 22.22
N ASN A 270 -22.45 -42.30 23.18
CA ASN A 270 -23.00 -41.02 23.61
C ASN A 270 -22.43 -39.87 22.76
N PRO A 271 -23.28 -39.10 22.04
CA PRO A 271 -22.83 -37.94 21.28
C PRO A 271 -22.65 -36.70 22.16
N GLN A 272 -21.50 -36.03 22.02
CA GLN A 272 -21.30 -34.64 22.40
C GLN A 272 -21.55 -33.74 21.18
N ARG A 273 -22.28 -32.63 21.35
CA ARG A 273 -22.61 -31.69 20.29
C ARG A 273 -22.12 -30.30 20.64
N PHE A 274 -21.41 -29.66 19.72
CA PHE A 274 -20.80 -28.35 19.90
C PHE A 274 -21.22 -27.43 18.77
N THR A 275 -22.01 -26.39 19.05
CA THR A 275 -22.26 -25.33 18.07
C THR A 275 -21.03 -24.42 18.00
N VAL A 276 -20.43 -24.30 16.82
CA VAL A 276 -19.11 -23.67 16.64
C VAL A 276 -19.13 -22.37 15.87
N GLY A 277 -20.22 -22.06 15.15
CA GLY A 277 -20.35 -20.84 14.38
C GLY A 277 -21.30 -21.01 13.20
N ASN A 278 -21.13 -20.17 12.19
CA ASN A 278 -21.90 -20.19 10.96
C ASN A 278 -20.95 -20.34 9.77
N ALA A 279 -21.18 -21.32 8.90
CA ALA A 279 -20.28 -21.61 7.78
C ALA A 279 -21.03 -21.59 6.44
N TRP A 280 -21.65 -20.46 6.14
CA TRP A 280 -22.32 -20.25 4.86
C TRP A 280 -21.34 -20.10 3.68
N ARG A 281 -20.08 -19.71 3.94
CA ARG A 281 -19.06 -19.44 2.90
C ARG A 281 -18.30 -20.69 2.45
N SER A 282 -18.09 -21.65 3.34
CA SER A 282 -17.23 -22.81 3.09
C SER A 282 -17.59 -23.98 4.02
N ASP A 283 -17.33 -25.20 3.57
CA ASP A 283 -17.43 -26.39 4.41
C ASP A 283 -16.39 -26.36 5.56
N VAL A 284 -16.73 -27.07 6.64
CA VAL A 284 -15.91 -27.20 7.85
C VAL A 284 -15.20 -28.55 7.82
N GLU A 285 -13.88 -28.52 7.93
CA GLU A 285 -13.04 -29.70 8.14
C GLU A 285 -13.13 -30.15 9.58
N VAL A 286 -13.17 -31.46 9.83
CA VAL A 286 -13.06 -32.02 11.18
C VAL A 286 -11.96 -33.06 11.27
N GLY A 287 -11.31 -33.11 12.44
CA GLY A 287 -10.29 -34.11 12.74
C GLY A 287 -10.41 -34.63 14.16
N LEU A 288 -9.76 -35.76 14.42
CA LEU A 288 -9.62 -36.31 15.76
C LEU A 288 -8.14 -36.54 16.04
N VAL A 289 -7.62 -35.93 17.11
CA VAL A 289 -6.22 -36.02 17.52
C VAL A 289 -6.17 -36.30 19.02
N GLY A 290 -5.94 -37.57 19.38
CA GLY A 290 -6.11 -38.03 20.77
C GLY A 290 -7.54 -37.83 21.26
N ASP A 291 -7.70 -37.24 22.44
CA ASP A 291 -9.01 -36.93 23.06
C ASP A 291 -9.56 -35.55 22.65
N TRP A 292 -9.17 -35.06 21.47
CA TRP A 292 -9.54 -33.74 20.96
C TRP A 292 -10.17 -33.83 19.58
N VAL A 293 -11.23 -33.06 19.35
CA VAL A 293 -11.79 -32.81 18.02
C VAL A 293 -11.25 -31.48 17.49
N THR A 294 -10.75 -31.47 16.26
CA THR A 294 -10.34 -30.25 15.56
C THR A 294 -11.42 -29.82 14.56
N TYR A 295 -11.58 -28.51 14.37
CA TYR A 295 -12.50 -27.96 13.38
C TYR A 295 -12.03 -26.60 12.84
N GLY A 296 -12.35 -26.30 11.58
CA GLY A 296 -12.11 -25.02 10.92
C GLY A 296 -12.66 -25.01 9.48
N THR A 297 -12.98 -23.84 8.93
CA THR A 297 -13.45 -23.71 7.54
C THR A 297 -12.27 -23.79 6.56
N ARG A 298 -12.53 -24.23 5.33
CA ARG A 298 -11.57 -24.23 4.21
C ARG A 298 -11.35 -22.84 3.60
N SER A 299 -11.20 -21.81 4.42
CA SER A 299 -11.05 -20.43 3.96
C SER A 299 -10.33 -19.56 5.00
N GLY A 300 -10.15 -18.29 4.66
CA GLY A 300 -9.75 -17.24 5.59
C GLY A 300 -8.73 -16.29 4.99
N LEU A 301 -7.62 -16.81 4.44
CA LEU A 301 -6.50 -15.97 3.99
C LEU A 301 -6.89 -14.93 2.92
N THR A 302 -7.78 -15.31 2.01
CA THR A 302 -8.29 -14.50 0.88
C THR A 302 -9.66 -13.88 1.13
N ASP A 303 -10.24 -14.08 2.32
CA ASP A 303 -11.54 -13.51 2.65
C ASP A 303 -11.45 -12.04 3.09
N LEU A 304 -12.59 -11.36 3.03
CA LEU A 304 -12.73 -9.92 3.24
C LEU A 304 -13.46 -9.57 4.54
N GLU A 305 -13.89 -10.57 5.30
CA GLU A 305 -14.63 -10.42 6.55
C GLU A 305 -14.02 -11.29 7.63
N VAL A 306 -14.29 -10.96 8.89
CA VAL A 306 -13.84 -11.76 10.03
C VAL A 306 -14.77 -12.95 10.24
N ASP A 307 -14.20 -14.13 10.47
CA ASP A 307 -14.94 -15.34 10.83
C ASP A 307 -14.17 -16.10 11.92
N PRO A 308 -14.81 -16.42 13.07
CA PRO A 308 -14.17 -17.23 14.11
C PRO A 308 -13.81 -18.65 13.64
N LEU A 309 -14.42 -19.17 12.57
CA LEU A 309 -14.16 -20.51 12.05
C LEU A 309 -12.95 -20.62 11.12
N TYR A 310 -12.32 -19.52 10.71
CA TYR A 310 -11.08 -19.62 9.92
C TYR A 310 -10.00 -20.38 10.68
N ALA A 311 -9.81 -20.04 11.95
CA ALA A 311 -8.80 -20.64 12.80
C ALA A 311 -9.07 -22.14 13.01
N LEU A 312 -8.04 -22.97 12.80
CA LEU A 312 -8.10 -24.37 13.23
C LEU A 312 -8.18 -24.40 14.75
N THR A 313 -9.29 -24.89 15.28
CA THR A 313 -9.54 -24.93 16.73
C THR A 313 -9.68 -26.38 17.18
N ALA A 314 -8.95 -26.75 18.23
CA ALA A 314 -9.15 -28.00 18.94
C ALA A 314 -10.08 -27.79 20.14
N ARG A 315 -10.97 -28.75 20.40
CA ARG A 315 -11.83 -28.82 21.59
C ARG A 315 -11.64 -30.15 22.29
N SER A 316 -11.49 -30.10 23.61
CA SER A 316 -11.34 -31.27 24.47
C SER A 316 -12.64 -32.07 24.51
N LEU A 317 -12.58 -33.37 24.23
CA LEU A 317 -13.72 -34.28 24.36
C LEU A 317 -13.90 -34.79 25.80
N LYS A 318 -12.86 -34.62 26.63
CA LYS A 318 -12.89 -34.99 28.05
C LYS A 318 -13.79 -34.08 28.87
N ASP A 319 -13.71 -32.77 28.63
CA ASP A 319 -14.51 -31.75 29.35
C ASP A 319 -15.55 -31.04 28.46
N GLY A 320 -15.47 -31.20 27.13
CA GLY A 320 -16.38 -30.61 26.16
C GLY A 320 -16.28 -29.08 25.99
N THR A 321 -15.43 -28.39 26.75
CA THR A 321 -15.44 -26.93 26.89
C THR A 321 -14.10 -26.26 26.62
N THR A 322 -12.97 -26.91 26.96
CA THR A 322 -11.64 -26.36 26.75
C THR A 322 -11.32 -26.31 25.26
N THR A 323 -10.92 -25.14 24.75
CA THR A 323 -10.51 -24.94 23.36
C THR A 323 -9.08 -24.43 23.23
N ARG A 324 -8.46 -24.72 22.08
CA ARG A 324 -7.11 -24.27 21.72
C ARG A 324 -7.07 -23.88 20.25
N LYS A 325 -6.67 -22.64 19.96
CA LYS A 325 -6.31 -22.24 18.59
C LYS A 325 -4.98 -22.90 18.21
N LEU A 326 -4.97 -23.58 17.07
CA LEU A 326 -3.81 -24.29 16.52
C LEU A 326 -3.21 -23.53 15.34
N LEU A 327 -4.05 -23.04 14.42
CA LEU A 327 -3.66 -22.24 13.26
C LEU A 327 -4.53 -20.96 13.19
N ASP A 328 -4.05 -19.93 12.50
CA ASP A 328 -4.81 -18.70 12.28
C ASP A 328 -5.83 -18.84 11.14
N HIS A 329 -5.56 -19.73 10.18
CA HIS A 329 -6.55 -20.18 9.20
C HIS A 329 -6.27 -21.59 8.70
N THR A 330 -7.29 -22.20 8.05
CA THR A 330 -7.24 -23.55 7.49
C THR A 330 -7.70 -23.55 6.04
N LEU A 331 -7.08 -24.37 5.18
CA LEU A 331 -7.52 -24.57 3.80
C LEU A 331 -7.96 -26.01 3.56
N THR A 332 -7.13 -26.99 3.91
CA THR A 332 -7.47 -28.42 3.76
C THR A 332 -6.80 -29.24 4.86
N ALA A 333 -7.39 -30.36 5.23
CA ALA A 333 -6.85 -31.26 6.24
C ALA A 333 -6.93 -32.73 5.82
N ALA A 334 -6.06 -33.57 6.38
CA ALA A 334 -6.11 -35.02 6.22
C ALA A 334 -5.67 -35.73 7.51
N SER A 335 -6.30 -36.85 7.82
CA SER A 335 -5.89 -37.71 8.93
C SER A 335 -4.72 -38.59 8.51
N ALA A 336 -3.69 -38.67 9.34
CA ALA A 336 -2.52 -39.51 9.11
C ALA A 336 -2.68 -40.88 9.81
N PRO A 337 -2.04 -41.95 9.30
CA PRO A 337 -2.12 -43.29 9.88
C PRO A 337 -1.65 -43.41 11.34
N ASP A 338 -0.83 -42.46 11.81
CA ASP A 338 -0.28 -42.39 13.16
C ASP A 338 -1.22 -41.71 14.17
N GLY A 339 -2.43 -41.33 13.76
CA GLY A 339 -3.40 -40.64 14.60
C GLY A 339 -3.15 -39.14 14.75
N THR A 340 -2.19 -38.57 14.02
CA THR A 340 -2.03 -37.12 13.86
C THR A 340 -2.89 -36.59 12.71
N GLN A 341 -3.04 -35.27 12.65
CA GLN A 341 -3.67 -34.60 11.51
C GLN A 341 -2.63 -33.76 10.78
N VAL A 342 -2.67 -33.77 9.45
CA VAL A 342 -1.87 -32.89 8.60
C VAL A 342 -2.80 -31.83 8.03
N VAL A 343 -2.39 -30.56 8.08
CA VAL A 343 -3.25 -29.41 7.75
C VAL A 343 -2.50 -28.41 6.89
N ARG A 344 -3.07 -28.03 5.74
CA ARG A 344 -2.64 -26.86 4.98
C ARG A 344 -3.31 -25.63 5.57
N GLY A 345 -2.50 -24.68 6.03
CA GLY A 345 -2.97 -23.43 6.65
C GLY A 345 -1.79 -22.54 7.00
N GLY A 346 -1.97 -21.64 7.97
CA GLY A 346 -0.90 -20.74 8.38
C GLY A 346 -1.01 -20.23 9.80
N THR A 347 0.15 -19.87 10.35
CA THR A 347 0.26 -19.12 11.60
C THR A 347 0.93 -17.77 11.33
N VAL A 348 0.55 -16.73 12.07
CA VAL A 348 1.21 -15.42 12.00
C VAL A 348 2.70 -15.50 12.31
N ALA A 349 3.12 -16.48 13.12
CA ALA A 349 4.50 -16.68 13.53
C ALA A 349 5.34 -17.37 12.43
N ASP A 350 4.84 -18.46 11.86
CA ASP A 350 5.62 -19.36 11.01
C ASP A 350 5.26 -19.29 9.52
N GLY A 351 4.21 -18.53 9.18
CA GLY A 351 3.77 -18.30 7.80
C GLY A 351 2.85 -19.38 7.27
N GLU A 352 2.74 -19.45 5.94
CA GLU A 352 1.88 -20.41 5.24
C GLU A 352 2.63 -21.71 4.96
N GLY A 353 1.94 -22.83 5.13
CA GLY A 353 2.49 -24.13 4.75
C GLY A 353 1.68 -25.30 5.26
N LEU A 354 2.38 -26.42 5.44
CA LEU A 354 1.83 -27.66 5.94
C LEU A 354 2.20 -27.84 7.40
N TYR A 355 1.19 -28.05 8.24
CA TYR A 355 1.34 -28.25 9.67
C TYR A 355 0.93 -29.66 10.07
N ARG A 356 1.65 -30.25 11.02
CA ARG A 356 1.24 -31.47 11.71
C ARG A 356 0.69 -31.12 13.07
N ILE A 357 -0.53 -31.58 13.31
CA ILE A 357 -1.23 -31.49 14.58
C ILE A 357 -1.05 -32.81 15.32
N ALA A 358 -0.24 -32.79 16.35
CA ALA A 358 0.09 -33.97 17.16
C ALA A 358 -0.63 -33.93 18.51
N PRO A 359 -1.03 -35.09 19.06
CA PRO A 359 -1.63 -35.15 20.39
C PRO A 359 -0.63 -34.68 21.45
N GLY A 360 -1.13 -33.99 22.48
CA GLY A 360 -0.33 -33.67 23.66
C GLY A 360 -0.11 -34.92 24.53
N ALA A 361 0.99 -34.94 25.29
CA ALA A 361 1.22 -35.97 26.29
C ALA A 361 0.10 -35.98 27.33
N ASP A 362 -0.29 -37.17 27.80
CA ASP A 362 -1.28 -37.37 28.87
C ASP A 362 -2.63 -36.64 28.66
N GLY A 363 -3.07 -36.52 27.40
CA GLY A 363 -4.33 -35.86 27.03
C GLY A 363 -4.26 -34.33 27.03
N ALA A 364 -3.06 -33.75 27.18
CA ALA A 364 -2.86 -32.31 27.01
C ALA A 364 -3.28 -31.83 25.62
N ALA A 365 -3.48 -30.52 25.49
CA ALA A 365 -3.91 -29.91 24.23
C ALA A 365 -2.95 -30.26 23.08
N PRO A 366 -3.47 -30.52 21.88
CA PRO A 366 -2.65 -30.80 20.72
C PRO A 366 -1.77 -29.61 20.36
N THR A 367 -0.68 -29.89 19.65
CA THR A 367 0.28 -28.88 19.19
C THR A 367 0.37 -28.89 17.67
N ALA A 368 0.49 -27.70 17.08
CA ALA A 368 0.75 -27.52 15.66
C ALA A 368 2.25 -27.29 15.44
N SER A 369 2.84 -28.02 14.49
CA SER A 369 4.24 -27.87 14.10
C SER A 369 4.35 -27.73 12.58
N LEU A 370 5.10 -26.74 12.10
CA LEU A 370 5.33 -26.54 10.66
C LEU A 370 6.22 -27.67 10.13
N VAL A 371 5.71 -28.43 9.15
CA VAL A 371 6.41 -29.53 8.48
C VAL A 371 7.06 -29.06 7.19
N ALA A 372 6.36 -28.22 6.42
CA ALA A 372 6.83 -27.73 5.13
C ALA A 372 6.32 -26.30 4.90
N SER A 373 7.19 -25.38 4.49
CA SER A 373 6.85 -23.97 4.28
C SER A 373 6.58 -23.69 2.81
N SER A 374 5.56 -22.88 2.52
CA SER A 374 5.32 -22.33 1.18
C SER A 374 6.15 -21.09 0.87
N GLY A 375 6.80 -20.50 1.89
CA GLY A 375 7.45 -19.19 1.80
C GLY A 375 6.49 -18.00 1.82
N GLU A 376 5.17 -18.23 1.77
CA GLU A 376 4.15 -17.17 1.84
C GLU A 376 3.92 -16.74 3.30
N SER A 377 3.59 -15.47 3.50
CA SER A 377 3.32 -14.90 4.83
C SER A 377 1.82 -14.93 5.15
N THR A 378 1.46 -15.40 6.34
CA THR A 378 0.07 -15.35 6.85
C THR A 378 -0.35 -13.92 7.22
N LYS A 379 0.60 -13.08 7.67
CA LYS A 379 0.37 -11.65 7.95
C LYS A 379 0.50 -10.81 6.68
N VAL A 380 -0.17 -9.66 6.67
CA VAL A 380 0.09 -8.61 5.67
C VAL A 380 1.51 -8.08 5.91
N ALA A 381 2.35 -8.17 4.90
CA ALA A 381 3.72 -7.69 4.90
C ALA A 381 3.95 -6.73 3.74
N LEU A 382 4.90 -5.80 3.89
CA LEU A 382 5.38 -4.96 2.80
C LEU A 382 6.48 -5.73 2.04
N LEU A 383 6.23 -6.03 0.77
CA LEU A 383 7.18 -6.75 -0.09
C LEU A 383 8.18 -5.82 -0.77
N SER A 384 7.69 -4.69 -1.29
CA SER A 384 8.51 -3.71 -1.99
C SER A 384 7.86 -2.34 -2.04
N THR A 385 8.65 -1.31 -2.33
CA THR A 385 8.18 0.05 -2.61
C THR A 385 8.74 0.55 -3.93
N LYS A 386 8.02 1.44 -4.60
CA LYS A 386 8.52 2.28 -5.69
C LYS A 386 8.28 3.73 -5.32
N ILE A 387 9.21 4.27 -4.54
CA ILE A 387 9.19 5.65 -4.06
C ILE A 387 10.53 6.26 -4.44
N PRO A 388 10.56 7.28 -5.31
CA PRO A 388 11.82 7.96 -5.65
C PRO A 388 12.46 8.56 -4.40
N ALA A 389 13.80 8.44 -4.28
CA ALA A 389 14.53 9.06 -3.18
C ALA A 389 14.44 10.59 -3.20
N VAL A 390 14.36 11.16 -4.42
CA VAL A 390 14.13 12.58 -4.66
C VAL A 390 12.97 12.72 -5.64
N ILE A 391 12.01 13.56 -5.31
CA ILE A 391 10.83 13.88 -6.09
C ILE A 391 10.93 15.35 -6.52
N ASP A 392 11.10 15.57 -7.81
CA ASP A 392 11.06 16.89 -8.42
C ASP A 392 9.63 17.20 -8.88
N LEU A 393 8.95 18.11 -8.17
CA LEU A 393 7.54 18.43 -8.42
C LEU A 393 7.34 19.44 -9.58
N ASP A 394 8.41 19.92 -10.21
CA ASP A 394 8.32 20.65 -11.48
C ASP A 394 8.14 19.71 -12.69
N GLN A 395 8.35 18.40 -12.49
CA GLN A 395 8.18 17.38 -13.52
C GLN A 395 6.76 16.84 -13.54
N ASN A 396 6.34 16.30 -14.69
CA ASN A 396 5.05 15.60 -14.85
C ASN A 396 3.83 16.37 -14.31
N ARG A 397 3.87 17.70 -14.35
CA ARG A 397 2.83 18.60 -13.80
C ARG A 397 2.55 18.35 -12.30
N GLY A 398 3.58 18.00 -11.53
CA GLY A 398 3.49 17.72 -10.09
C GLY A 398 2.89 16.37 -9.73
N ARG A 399 2.50 15.54 -10.70
CA ARG A 399 1.92 14.21 -10.43
C ARG A 399 3.01 13.15 -10.29
N VAL A 400 2.98 12.43 -9.18
CA VAL A 400 4.01 11.44 -8.82
C VAL A 400 3.34 10.15 -8.34
N PRO A 401 3.51 9.03 -9.05
CA PRO A 401 3.00 7.74 -8.60
C PRO A 401 3.91 7.15 -7.53
N LEU A 402 3.35 6.86 -6.36
CA LEU A 402 4.01 6.18 -5.25
C LEU A 402 3.36 4.81 -5.06
N GLU A 403 4.16 3.75 -4.99
CA GLU A 403 3.64 2.37 -4.89
C GLU A 403 4.22 1.60 -3.70
N TRP A 404 3.34 0.86 -3.01
CA TRP A 404 3.69 -0.12 -1.99
C TRP A 404 3.05 -1.47 -2.35
N THR A 405 3.86 -2.50 -2.51
CA THR A 405 3.38 -3.86 -2.81
C THR A 405 3.25 -4.64 -1.51
N LEU A 406 2.04 -5.06 -1.17
CA LEU A 406 1.72 -5.87 -0.01
C LEU A 406 1.78 -7.37 -0.35
N SER A 407 1.91 -8.21 0.67
CA SER A 407 1.89 -9.68 0.50
C SER A 407 0.52 -10.23 0.08
N ARG A 408 -0.56 -9.48 0.27
CA ARG A 408 -1.92 -9.83 -0.15
C ARG A 408 -2.81 -8.59 -0.27
N TYR A 409 -3.87 -8.70 -1.07
CA TYR A 409 -4.82 -7.62 -1.35
C TYR A 409 -5.94 -7.52 -0.31
N THR A 410 -6.09 -8.47 0.60
CA THR A 410 -7.18 -8.54 1.59
C THR A 410 -6.94 -7.66 2.81
N ALA A 411 -6.67 -6.38 2.56
CA ALA A 411 -6.38 -5.38 3.59
C ALA A 411 -7.01 -4.02 3.24
N THR A 412 -7.28 -3.22 4.26
CA THR A 412 -7.31 -1.76 4.10
C THR A 412 -5.90 -1.23 4.26
N ALA A 413 -5.58 -0.11 3.62
CA ALA A 413 -4.33 0.58 3.80
C ALA A 413 -4.54 2.09 3.91
N THR A 414 -3.75 2.74 4.75
CA THR A 414 -3.66 4.20 4.84
C THR A 414 -2.21 4.58 4.62
N VAL A 415 -1.96 5.49 3.69
CA VAL A 415 -0.65 6.10 3.45
C VAL A 415 -0.68 7.52 3.99
N THR A 416 0.33 7.88 4.78
CA THR A 416 0.56 9.25 5.26
C THR A 416 1.92 9.73 4.79
N LEU A 417 1.94 10.78 3.97
CA LEU A 417 3.15 11.55 3.65
C LEU A 417 3.25 12.70 4.66
N ARG A 418 4.43 12.95 5.23
CA ARG A 418 4.64 14.01 6.24
C ARG A 418 5.89 14.80 5.93
N HIS A 419 5.75 16.11 5.80
CA HIS A 419 6.90 17.00 5.71
C HIS A 419 7.57 17.13 7.09
N VAL A 420 8.87 16.89 7.15
CA VAL A 420 9.62 16.78 8.42
C VAL A 420 9.65 18.12 9.17
N ARG A 421 9.89 19.24 8.47
CA ARG A 421 10.04 20.55 9.10
C ARG A 421 8.72 21.13 9.60
N THR A 422 7.64 21.02 8.81
CA THR A 422 6.36 21.66 9.14
C THR A 422 5.37 20.72 9.81
N GLY A 423 5.60 19.41 9.77
CA GLY A 423 4.69 18.39 10.30
C GLY A 423 3.42 18.18 9.47
N ARG A 424 3.20 18.99 8.43
CA ARG A 424 2.04 18.93 7.52
C ARG A 424 2.01 17.61 6.76
N THR A 425 0.82 17.10 6.49
CA THR A 425 0.62 15.76 5.93
C THR A 425 -0.24 15.73 4.69
N SER A 426 -0.09 14.68 3.90
CA SER A 426 -1.09 14.22 2.94
C SER A 426 -1.46 12.78 3.26
N VAL A 427 -2.75 12.46 3.32
CA VAL A 427 -3.25 11.15 3.75
C VAL A 427 -4.16 10.57 2.66
N ALA A 428 -3.94 9.32 2.31
CA ALA A 428 -4.77 8.58 1.35
C ALA A 428 -5.16 7.22 1.93
N GLY A 429 -6.45 6.88 1.80
CA GLY A 429 -7.02 5.60 2.24
C GLY A 429 -7.34 4.69 1.05
N PHE A 430 -7.12 3.39 1.23
CA PHE A 430 -7.30 2.35 0.22
C PHE A 430 -8.00 1.15 0.84
N ILE A 431 -8.92 0.54 0.10
CA ILE A 431 -9.61 -0.68 0.48
C ILE A 431 -9.34 -1.69 -0.62
N GLN A 432 -8.84 -2.87 -0.26
CA GLN A 432 -8.55 -3.96 -1.19
C GLN A 432 -7.67 -3.53 -2.38
N PRO A 433 -6.40 -3.15 -2.13
CA PRO A 433 -5.51 -2.68 -3.19
C PRO A 433 -5.40 -3.71 -4.32
N GLU A 434 -5.68 -3.27 -5.55
CA GLU A 434 -5.64 -4.11 -6.75
C GLU A 434 -4.26 -4.77 -6.90
N ASN A 435 -4.25 -6.09 -7.16
CA ASN A 435 -3.01 -6.87 -7.24
C ASN A 435 -2.09 -6.72 -6.02
N ALA A 436 -2.66 -6.42 -4.85
CA ALA A 436 -1.95 -6.10 -3.61
C ALA A 436 -1.03 -4.86 -3.71
N VAL A 437 -1.25 -3.97 -4.69
CA VAL A 437 -0.48 -2.73 -4.85
C VAL A 437 -1.28 -1.54 -4.37
N VAL A 438 -0.80 -0.89 -3.31
CA VAL A 438 -1.28 0.43 -2.90
C VAL A 438 -0.60 1.45 -3.78
N ARG A 439 -1.36 2.10 -4.67
CA ARG A 439 -0.87 3.15 -5.57
C ARG A 439 -1.46 4.49 -5.17
N TYR A 440 -0.61 5.41 -4.74
CA TYR A 440 -0.98 6.80 -4.48
C TYR A 440 -0.40 7.70 -5.58
N ASP A 441 -1.27 8.17 -6.48
CA ASP A 441 -0.90 9.21 -7.45
C ASP A 441 -0.95 10.59 -6.80
N TRP A 442 0.12 10.93 -6.06
CA TRP A 442 0.22 12.19 -5.32
C TRP A 442 0.37 13.38 -6.27
N LEU A 443 -0.35 14.48 -6.00
CA LEU A 443 -0.35 15.68 -6.84
C LEU A 443 0.54 16.81 -6.28
N GLY A 444 1.40 16.48 -5.30
CA GLY A 444 2.22 17.47 -4.61
C GLY A 444 1.41 18.37 -3.67
N ASP A 445 0.27 17.88 -3.19
CA ASP A 445 -0.67 18.54 -2.28
C ASP A 445 -0.56 18.00 -0.85
N LEU A 446 -0.72 18.88 0.12
CA LEU A 446 -0.85 18.55 1.54
C LEU A 446 -2.26 18.91 2.00
N ASN A 447 -2.87 17.97 2.70
CA ASN A 447 -4.27 18.01 3.09
C ASN A 447 -4.27 17.76 4.60
N ASN A 448 -4.19 18.84 5.38
CA ASN A 448 -4.30 18.73 6.82
C ASN A 448 -5.79 18.54 7.23
N ASP A 449 -6.03 18.37 8.53
CA ASP A 449 -7.37 18.31 9.15
C ASP A 449 -8.13 19.67 9.11
N SER A 450 -7.56 20.69 8.47
CA SER A 450 -8.21 21.97 8.18
C SER A 450 -8.71 21.95 6.74
N ALA A 451 -9.87 22.52 6.47
CA ALA A 451 -10.59 22.34 5.20
C ALA A 451 -9.90 22.87 3.92
N LEU A 452 -8.61 23.24 3.95
CA LEU A 452 -7.89 23.86 2.83
C LEU A 452 -6.63 23.04 2.47
N SER A 453 -6.53 22.65 1.20
CA SER A 453 -5.32 22.06 0.62
C SER A 453 -4.22 23.12 0.44
N GLU A 454 -2.97 22.71 0.63
CA GLU A 454 -1.78 23.54 0.40
C GLU A 454 -0.75 22.81 -0.47
N SER A 455 0.21 23.54 -1.03
CA SER A 455 1.31 22.96 -1.81
C SER A 455 2.31 22.25 -0.91
N ALA A 456 2.85 21.12 -1.36
CA ALA A 456 3.93 20.44 -0.66
C ALA A 456 5.18 21.31 -0.59
N TYR A 457 5.76 21.42 0.60
CA TYR A 457 7.02 22.12 0.84
C TYR A 457 8.21 21.39 0.20
N ASN A 458 9.26 22.11 -0.19
CA ASN A 458 10.54 21.51 -0.47
C ASN A 458 11.18 21.01 0.84
N GLY A 459 11.96 19.93 0.76
CA GLY A 459 12.69 19.37 1.90
C GLY A 459 12.41 17.89 2.14
N ASP A 460 12.68 17.46 3.38
CA ASP A 460 12.61 16.04 3.75
C ASP A 460 11.19 15.63 4.13
N TYR A 461 10.82 14.42 3.70
CA TYR A 461 9.54 13.79 3.97
C TYR A 461 9.73 12.42 4.57
N THR A 462 8.80 12.05 5.45
CA THR A 462 8.55 10.65 5.80
C THR A 462 7.28 10.17 5.11
N TRP A 463 7.22 8.88 4.81
CA TRP A 463 5.97 8.19 4.53
C TRP A 463 5.74 7.12 5.60
N GLU A 464 4.47 6.90 5.93
CA GLU A 464 3.99 5.77 6.72
C GLU A 464 2.91 5.05 5.93
N ILE A 465 2.98 3.72 5.87
CA ILE A 465 1.87 2.87 5.43
C ILE A 465 1.38 2.05 6.62
N SER A 466 0.09 2.13 6.88
CA SER A 466 -0.63 1.30 7.86
C SER A 466 -1.59 0.40 7.11
N ALA A 467 -1.44 -0.93 7.17
CA ALA A 467 -2.32 -1.86 6.47
C ALA A 467 -2.95 -2.89 7.42
N LYS A 468 -4.29 -2.88 7.51
CA LYS A 468 -5.05 -3.74 8.41
C LYS A 468 -5.69 -4.90 7.63
N PRO A 469 -5.44 -6.16 8.01
CA PRO A 469 -6.13 -7.31 7.42
C PRO A 469 -7.66 -7.19 7.57
N LEU A 470 -8.40 -7.36 6.48
CA LEU A 470 -9.87 -7.32 6.49
C LEU A 470 -10.47 -8.56 7.14
N ASN A 471 -9.84 -9.72 6.96
CA ASN A 471 -10.22 -11.00 7.56
C ASN A 471 -9.87 -11.14 9.05
N GLY A 472 -9.20 -10.14 9.65
CA GLY A 472 -8.77 -10.19 11.05
C GLY A 472 -7.61 -11.15 11.33
N ILE A 473 -6.99 -11.74 10.30
CA ILE A 473 -5.85 -12.66 10.46
C ILE A 473 -4.54 -11.87 10.48
N GLY A 474 -3.93 -11.79 11.65
CA GLY A 474 -2.64 -11.13 11.87
C GLY A 474 -2.74 -9.66 12.26
N PRO A 475 -1.61 -9.06 12.66
CA PRO A 475 -1.57 -7.68 13.11
C PRO A 475 -1.70 -6.68 11.95
N GLU A 476 -1.99 -5.43 12.30
CA GLU A 476 -1.81 -4.31 11.39
C GLU A 476 -0.33 -4.14 11.04
N LEU A 477 -0.03 -4.05 9.76
CA LEU A 477 1.29 -3.68 9.25
C LEU A 477 1.48 -2.17 9.46
N LYS A 478 2.61 -1.77 10.07
CA LYS A 478 3.07 -0.38 10.08
C LYS A 478 4.50 -0.32 9.58
N GLN A 479 4.73 0.46 8.53
CA GLN A 479 6.05 0.64 7.93
C GLN A 479 6.28 2.09 7.56
N THR A 480 7.54 2.52 7.61
CA THR A 480 7.93 3.90 7.29
C THR A 480 9.12 3.95 6.37
N GLY A 481 9.30 5.09 5.70
CA GLY A 481 10.51 5.42 4.96
C GLY A 481 10.57 6.91 4.68
N THR A 482 11.52 7.31 3.84
CA THR A 482 11.81 8.73 3.58
C THR A 482 11.97 9.02 2.09
N PHE A 483 11.79 10.29 1.73
CA PHE A 483 12.14 10.87 0.43
C PHE A 483 12.35 12.37 0.59
N LYS A 484 12.93 13.01 -0.43
CA LYS A 484 13.09 14.47 -0.50
C LYS A 484 12.21 15.03 -1.61
N VAL A 485 11.59 16.18 -1.37
CA VAL A 485 10.88 16.97 -2.38
C VAL A 485 11.72 18.17 -2.78
N THR A 486 11.77 18.46 -4.07
CA THR A 486 12.44 19.63 -4.64
C THR A 486 11.57 20.31 -5.70
N ARG A 487 11.73 21.61 -5.84
CA ARG A 487 11.26 22.45 -6.94
C ARG A 487 12.27 23.57 -7.18
N LYS A 488 12.17 24.23 -8.33
CA LYS A 488 12.86 25.49 -8.58
C LYS A 488 12.32 26.58 -7.67
N ALA A 489 13.20 27.48 -7.27
CA ALA A 489 12.82 28.72 -6.59
C ALA A 489 11.86 29.52 -7.50
N ALA A 490 10.70 29.84 -6.97
CA ALA A 490 9.71 30.69 -7.63
C ALA A 490 9.80 32.12 -7.06
N PRO A 491 9.61 33.16 -7.90
CA PRO A 491 9.43 34.51 -7.40
C PRO A 491 8.28 34.56 -6.38
N HIS A 492 8.49 35.33 -5.31
CA HIS A 492 7.48 35.58 -4.27
C HIS A 492 7.06 34.35 -3.45
N ASP A 493 7.73 33.21 -3.56
CA ASP A 493 7.55 32.06 -2.67
C ASP A 493 8.43 32.23 -1.41
N TYR A 494 7.84 32.68 -0.29
CA TYR A 494 8.60 32.92 0.94
C TYR A 494 8.65 31.71 1.88
N ASN A 495 7.83 30.67 1.67
CA ASN A 495 7.81 29.45 2.50
C ASN A 495 8.36 28.19 1.82
N ASP A 496 8.84 28.32 0.57
CA ASP A 496 9.54 27.30 -0.21
C ASP A 496 8.64 26.10 -0.53
N ASN A 497 7.41 26.36 -0.96
CA ASN A 497 6.43 25.33 -1.34
C ASN A 497 6.06 25.31 -2.84
N GLY A 498 6.70 26.16 -3.64
CA GLY A 498 6.48 26.33 -5.07
C GLY A 498 5.22 27.10 -5.44
N SER A 499 4.54 27.71 -4.48
CA SER A 499 3.46 28.68 -4.71
C SER A 499 3.96 30.09 -4.39
N PRO A 500 3.55 31.12 -5.16
CA PRO A 500 3.80 32.49 -4.75
C PRO A 500 2.95 32.87 -3.53
N ASP A 501 3.46 33.78 -2.72
CA ASP A 501 2.80 34.35 -1.57
C ASP A 501 2.40 35.81 -1.82
N LEU A 502 1.31 36.25 -1.20
CA LEU A 502 0.95 37.66 -1.08
C LEU A 502 1.27 38.19 0.32
N LEU A 503 1.71 39.45 0.38
CA LEU A 503 1.95 40.19 1.61
C LEU A 503 0.90 41.29 1.79
N LEU A 504 0.22 41.25 2.93
CA LEU A 504 -0.95 42.06 3.22
C LEU A 504 -0.69 42.91 4.45
N ARG A 505 -0.80 44.23 4.32
CA ARG A 505 -0.66 45.16 5.45
C ARG A 505 -1.98 45.84 5.77
N ASP A 506 -2.43 45.75 7.01
CA ASP A 506 -3.62 46.46 7.49
C ASP A 506 -3.31 47.91 7.94
N SER A 507 -4.33 48.62 8.43
CA SER A 507 -4.20 49.99 8.95
C SER A 507 -3.49 50.08 10.30
N ALA A 508 -3.50 49.00 11.09
CA ALA A 508 -2.77 48.90 12.36
C ALA A 508 -1.26 48.63 12.16
N GLY A 509 -0.84 48.27 10.95
CA GLY A 509 0.54 47.92 10.64
C GLY A 509 0.87 46.45 10.92
N GLN A 510 -0.13 45.58 10.99
CA GLN A 510 0.04 44.13 10.96
C GLN A 510 0.41 43.70 9.53
N LEU A 511 1.40 42.83 9.39
CA LEU A 511 1.77 42.19 8.14
C LEU A 511 1.37 40.72 8.18
N THR A 512 0.60 40.29 7.18
CA THR A 512 0.13 38.93 6.99
C THR A 512 0.65 38.38 5.66
N ARG A 513 1.20 37.17 5.69
CA ARG A 513 1.51 36.37 4.49
C ARG A 513 0.30 35.53 4.15
N ALA A 514 -0.16 35.59 2.91
CA ALA A 514 -1.21 34.73 2.37
C ALA A 514 -0.61 33.81 1.30
N ASP A 515 -0.56 32.53 1.62
CA ASP A 515 -0.05 31.47 0.75
C ASP A 515 -1.08 31.14 -0.32
N SER A 516 -0.66 31.21 -1.58
CA SER A 516 -1.53 30.87 -2.70
C SER A 516 -1.54 29.38 -2.98
N TYR A 517 -2.69 28.88 -3.39
CA TYR A 517 -2.84 27.50 -3.81
C TYR A 517 -3.56 27.45 -5.14
N TYR A 518 -2.96 26.68 -6.05
CA TYR A 518 -3.50 26.40 -7.35
C TYR A 518 -3.37 24.91 -7.64
N ASN A 519 -4.50 24.28 -7.94
CA ASN A 519 -4.53 22.90 -8.41
C ASN A 519 -5.54 22.79 -9.57
N PRO A 520 -5.10 22.49 -10.80
CA PRO A 520 -5.99 22.41 -11.95
C PRO A 520 -6.99 21.24 -11.86
N TRP A 521 -6.77 20.28 -10.97
CA TRP A 521 -7.61 19.09 -10.79
C TRP A 521 -8.70 19.27 -9.72
N ILE A 522 -8.63 20.34 -8.93
CA ILE A 522 -9.54 20.62 -7.80
C ILE A 522 -10.13 22.03 -7.97
N ASN A 523 -11.38 22.25 -7.53
CA ASN A 523 -12.04 23.57 -7.54
C ASN A 523 -11.98 24.32 -8.90
N THR A 524 -12.02 23.58 -10.02
CA THR A 524 -11.91 24.12 -11.40
C THR A 524 -10.63 24.92 -11.68
N GLY A 525 -9.57 24.77 -10.87
CA GLY A 525 -8.34 25.55 -11.03
C GLY A 525 -8.52 27.02 -10.69
N GLN A 526 -9.29 27.34 -9.65
CA GLN A 526 -9.38 28.69 -9.09
C GLN A 526 -8.22 28.93 -8.11
N LEU A 527 -7.57 30.11 -8.18
CA LEU A 527 -6.55 30.50 -7.22
C LEU A 527 -7.18 30.77 -5.84
N SER A 528 -6.67 30.11 -4.80
CA SER A 528 -7.22 30.16 -3.44
C SER A 528 -6.16 30.42 -2.36
N ALA A 529 -6.61 30.74 -1.15
CA ALA A 529 -5.73 30.82 0.02
C ALA A 529 -5.54 29.44 0.66
N ALA A 530 -4.29 29.01 0.87
CA ALA A 530 -3.93 27.82 1.64
C ALA A 530 -3.71 28.14 3.13
N GLU A 531 -2.89 29.14 3.42
CA GLU A 531 -2.59 29.61 4.78
C GLU A 531 -2.59 31.14 4.80
N GLN A 532 -3.11 31.73 5.87
CA GLN A 532 -2.86 33.14 6.20
C GLN A 532 -2.18 33.22 7.56
N LYS A 533 -0.99 33.84 7.59
CA LYS A 533 -0.16 33.89 8.78
C LYS A 533 0.28 35.32 9.06
N VAL A 534 0.01 35.81 10.26
CA VAL A 534 0.58 37.06 10.75
C VAL A 534 2.07 36.87 10.94
N ILE A 535 2.89 37.67 10.26
CA ILE A 535 4.35 37.57 10.25
C ILE A 535 5.05 38.81 10.82
N GLY A 536 4.30 39.86 11.20
CA GLY A 536 4.86 40.99 11.91
C GLY A 536 3.87 42.09 12.26
N SER A 537 4.34 43.07 13.04
CA SER A 537 3.61 44.27 13.43
C SER A 537 4.48 45.52 13.26
N GLY A 538 3.89 46.72 13.38
CA GLY A 538 4.62 47.99 13.24
C GLY A 538 5.00 48.36 11.80
N TRP A 539 4.43 47.68 10.81
CA TRP A 539 4.70 47.92 9.39
C TRP A 539 4.08 49.23 8.86
N ASN A 540 3.25 49.91 9.65
CA ASN A 540 2.72 51.24 9.36
C ASN A 540 3.79 52.33 9.31
N MET A 541 5.01 52.05 9.79
CA MET A 541 6.15 52.93 9.56
C MET A 541 6.58 53.00 8.09
N HIS A 542 6.15 52.03 7.27
CA HIS A 542 6.45 51.96 5.85
C HIS A 542 5.31 52.53 5.01
N ASN A 543 5.63 53.46 4.11
CA ASN A 543 4.68 54.02 3.15
C ASN A 543 4.76 53.34 1.77
N ARG A 544 5.74 52.45 1.56
CA ARG A 544 5.88 51.61 0.37
C ARG A 544 6.55 50.30 0.74
N ILE A 545 6.07 49.19 0.20
CA ILE A 545 6.63 47.84 0.36
C ILE A 545 6.60 47.23 -1.04
N GLU A 546 7.70 46.61 -1.45
CA GLU A 546 7.85 45.95 -2.76
C GLU A 546 8.46 44.57 -2.57
N ALA A 547 7.91 43.59 -3.26
CA ALA A 547 8.51 42.27 -3.37
C ALA A 547 9.64 42.35 -4.41
N ALA A 548 10.87 42.45 -3.93
CA ALA A 548 12.02 42.73 -4.79
C ALA A 548 12.60 41.47 -5.43
N GLY A 549 12.07 40.29 -5.11
CA GLY A 549 12.66 39.02 -5.51
C GLY A 549 14.06 38.83 -4.90
N ASN A 550 14.89 37.98 -5.47
CA ASN A 550 16.21 37.67 -4.92
C ASN A 550 17.22 38.83 -5.16
N LEU A 551 17.44 39.69 -4.16
CA LEU A 551 18.46 40.74 -4.21
C LEU A 551 19.80 40.31 -3.58
N ALA A 552 19.76 39.30 -2.71
CA ALA A 552 20.87 38.91 -1.84
C ALA A 552 21.67 37.68 -2.30
N GLY A 553 21.19 36.96 -3.31
CA GLY A 553 21.81 35.76 -3.87
C GLY A 553 21.34 34.43 -3.27
N ASP A 554 20.29 34.40 -2.43
CA ASP A 554 19.68 33.16 -1.92
C ASP A 554 18.47 32.71 -2.75
N ALA A 555 17.90 31.54 -2.46
CA ALA A 555 16.79 31.00 -3.25
C ALA A 555 15.43 31.67 -2.92
N THR A 556 15.33 32.36 -1.79
CA THR A 556 14.06 32.95 -1.31
C THR A 556 13.93 34.40 -1.78
N GLY A 557 12.69 34.85 -2.03
CA GLY A 557 12.47 36.26 -2.35
C GLY A 557 12.76 37.20 -1.16
N ASP A 558 13.30 38.38 -1.47
CA ASP A 558 13.46 39.50 -0.54
C ASP A 558 12.37 40.55 -0.73
N ILE A 559 12.24 41.42 0.26
CA ILE A 559 11.43 42.63 0.15
C ILE A 559 12.24 43.89 0.42
N VAL A 560 11.84 44.98 -0.22
CA VAL A 560 12.30 46.32 0.14
C VAL A 560 11.13 47.17 0.63
N ALA A 561 11.37 47.98 1.65
CA ALA A 561 10.34 48.84 2.22
C ALA A 561 10.89 50.23 2.48
N ARG A 562 10.13 51.25 2.05
CA ARG A 562 10.47 52.65 2.32
C ARG A 562 9.69 53.14 3.52
N ASP A 563 10.40 53.65 4.50
CA ASP A 563 9.77 54.28 5.66
C ASP A 563 9.26 55.70 5.36
N THR A 564 8.43 56.22 6.25
CA THR A 564 7.84 57.57 6.14
C THR A 564 8.88 58.70 6.18
N THR A 565 10.12 58.43 6.59
CA THR A 565 11.23 59.40 6.59
C THR A 565 12.04 59.38 5.30
N GLY A 566 11.76 58.43 4.39
CA GLY A 566 12.45 58.30 3.11
C GLY A 566 13.70 57.42 3.16
N VAL A 567 13.84 56.55 4.17
CA VAL A 567 14.86 55.51 4.18
C VAL A 567 14.32 54.25 3.52
N LEU A 568 15.10 53.67 2.60
CA LEU A 568 14.83 52.36 2.04
C LEU A 568 15.53 51.28 2.88
N TRP A 569 14.76 50.26 3.24
CA TRP A 569 15.18 49.11 4.02
C TRP A 569 15.10 47.85 3.17
N HIS A 570 16.03 46.92 3.39
CA HIS A 570 16.03 45.58 2.81
C HIS A 570 15.70 44.56 3.90
N TYR A 571 14.89 43.57 3.56
CA TYR A 571 14.49 42.48 4.42
C TYR A 571 14.76 41.16 3.69
N LEU A 572 15.72 40.39 4.21
CA LEU A 572 16.12 39.11 3.66
C LEU A 572 15.04 38.04 3.90
N GLY A 573 14.67 37.27 2.88
CA GLY A 573 13.81 36.10 3.02
C GLY A 573 14.49 34.96 3.79
N LYS A 574 13.74 34.19 4.59
CA LYS A 574 14.29 33.03 5.32
C LYS A 574 13.91 31.65 4.76
N GLY A 575 12.93 31.59 3.86
CA GLY A 575 12.36 30.34 3.34
C GLY A 575 11.38 29.65 4.31
N ASP A 576 11.06 30.27 5.45
CA ASP A 576 10.09 29.78 6.44
C ASP A 576 8.78 30.59 6.47
N GLY A 577 8.58 31.44 5.47
CA GLY A 577 7.48 32.41 5.37
C GLY A 577 7.75 33.71 6.14
N THR A 578 8.95 33.94 6.68
CA THR A 578 9.31 35.17 7.42
C THR A 578 10.58 35.84 6.88
N PHE A 579 10.84 37.05 7.40
CA PHE A 579 11.99 37.87 7.02
C PHE A 579 12.98 38.06 8.16
N ALA A 580 14.25 38.27 7.83
CA ALA A 580 15.29 38.66 8.77
C ALA A 580 15.09 40.10 9.28
N THR A 581 15.91 40.50 10.26
CA THR A 581 15.97 41.90 10.69
C THR A 581 16.40 42.79 9.53
N ARG A 582 15.69 43.89 9.33
CA ARG A 582 15.95 44.81 8.23
C ARG A 582 17.36 45.40 8.25
N THR A 583 17.94 45.59 7.08
CA THR A 583 19.18 46.34 6.87
C THR A 583 18.89 47.65 6.14
N LYS A 584 19.66 48.70 6.43
CA LYS A 584 19.47 50.02 5.82
C LYS A 584 20.16 50.04 4.46
N ILE A 585 19.40 50.31 3.39
CA ILE A 585 19.98 50.58 2.06
C ILE A 585 20.47 52.04 2.02
N GLY A 586 19.63 53.00 2.43
CA GLY A 586 20.00 54.42 2.41
C GLY A 586 18.82 55.36 2.57
N GLY A 587 19.10 56.64 2.87
CA GLY A 587 18.10 57.71 2.90
C GLY A 587 17.91 58.41 1.54
N GLY A 588 16.97 59.35 1.46
CA GLY A 588 16.76 60.18 0.26
C GLY A 588 15.74 59.62 -0.73
N TRP A 589 15.06 58.52 -0.41
CA TRP A 589 14.10 57.85 -1.29
C TRP A 589 12.72 58.53 -1.34
N GLN A 590 12.49 59.56 -0.54
CA GLN A 590 11.27 60.39 -0.59
C GLN A 590 11.16 61.22 -1.87
N ILE A 591 12.24 61.33 -2.66
CA ILE A 591 12.23 62.00 -3.98
C ILE A 591 11.39 61.23 -5.00
N TYR A 592 11.15 59.93 -4.76
CA TYR A 592 10.37 59.08 -5.63
C TYR A 592 8.92 59.03 -5.18
N ASN A 593 7.98 59.17 -6.11
CA ASN A 593 6.56 59.02 -5.82
C ASN A 593 6.07 57.58 -6.04
N ARG A 594 6.79 56.77 -6.82
CA ARG A 594 6.50 55.33 -7.03
C ARG A 594 7.80 54.54 -7.12
N ILE A 595 7.72 53.30 -6.69
CA ILE A 595 8.79 52.31 -6.71
C ILE A 595 8.14 51.02 -7.17
N ALA A 596 8.78 50.26 -8.05
CA ALA A 596 8.39 48.89 -8.37
C ALA A 596 9.66 48.05 -8.43
N ALA A 597 9.62 46.82 -7.92
CA ALA A 597 10.75 45.88 -7.93
C ALA A 597 10.26 44.47 -8.23
N GLY A 598 11.15 43.58 -8.66
CA GLY A 598 10.82 42.16 -8.86
C GLY A 598 10.96 41.65 -10.30
N SER A 599 11.24 42.52 -11.28
CA SER A 599 11.50 42.11 -12.67
C SER A 599 12.97 42.25 -13.03
N ASP A 600 13.56 41.23 -13.65
CA ASP A 600 14.91 41.30 -14.24
C ASP A 600 14.84 42.11 -15.55
N LEU A 601 15.18 43.40 -15.48
CA LEU A 601 15.11 44.31 -16.63
C LEU A 601 16.41 44.33 -17.44
N THR A 602 17.49 43.80 -16.86
CA THR A 602 18.85 43.83 -17.41
C THR A 602 19.33 42.47 -17.92
N GLY A 603 18.49 41.44 -17.84
CA GLY A 603 18.73 40.10 -18.37
C GLY A 603 19.86 39.35 -17.68
N ASP A 604 20.21 39.73 -16.44
CA ASP A 604 21.34 39.14 -15.71
C ASP A 604 20.92 38.10 -14.65
N GLY A 605 19.63 37.75 -14.65
CA GLY A 605 19.03 36.78 -13.73
C GLY A 605 18.68 37.36 -12.37
N ARG A 606 18.87 38.67 -12.13
CA ARG A 606 18.51 39.32 -10.86
C ARG A 606 17.37 40.32 -11.08
N PRO A 607 16.34 40.28 -10.23
CA PRO A 607 15.30 41.29 -10.23
C PRO A 607 15.84 42.71 -9.95
N ASP A 608 15.49 43.67 -10.80
CA ASP A 608 15.85 45.07 -10.67
C ASP A 608 14.73 45.89 -10.01
N LEU A 609 15.06 47.15 -9.66
CA LEU A 609 14.10 48.12 -9.14
C LEU A 609 13.98 49.32 -10.10
N VAL A 610 12.77 49.83 -10.27
CA VAL A 610 12.52 51.12 -10.93
C VAL A 610 11.80 52.08 -10.01
N ALA A 611 12.08 53.38 -10.17
CA ALA A 611 11.44 54.43 -9.37
C ALA A 611 11.14 55.67 -10.21
N THR A 612 9.98 56.28 -10.01
CA THR A 612 9.61 57.53 -10.69
C THR A 612 9.82 58.71 -9.75
N ASP A 613 10.49 59.75 -10.21
CA ASP A 613 10.60 61.00 -9.43
C ASP A 613 9.40 61.93 -9.64
N ALA A 614 9.28 62.95 -8.79
CA ALA A 614 8.20 63.93 -8.87
C ALA A 614 8.23 64.76 -10.17
N ALA A 615 9.39 64.88 -10.83
CA ALA A 615 9.54 65.56 -12.12
C ALA A 615 9.09 64.69 -13.31
N GLY A 616 8.80 63.40 -13.07
CA GLY A 616 8.28 62.49 -14.07
C GLY A 616 9.34 61.70 -14.82
N ALA A 617 10.57 61.66 -14.34
CA ALA A 617 11.59 60.75 -14.86
C ALA A 617 11.45 59.35 -14.25
N LEU A 618 11.84 58.33 -15.01
CA LEU A 618 11.99 56.96 -14.53
C LEU A 618 13.47 56.62 -14.35
N TRP A 619 13.78 56.04 -13.20
CA TRP A 619 15.12 55.64 -12.80
C TRP A 619 15.19 54.13 -12.61
N LEU A 620 16.20 53.49 -13.18
CA LEU A 620 16.58 52.10 -12.95
C LEU A 620 17.61 52.02 -11.83
N TYR A 621 17.42 51.06 -10.94
CA TYR A 621 18.35 50.61 -9.93
C TYR A 621 18.67 49.15 -10.21
N LYS A 622 19.80 48.93 -10.88
CA LYS A 622 20.25 47.58 -11.24
C LYS A 622 20.67 46.82 -9.99
N ALA A 623 20.19 45.58 -9.83
CA ALA A 623 20.57 44.73 -8.71
C ALA A 623 22.01 44.23 -8.84
N THR A 624 22.73 44.18 -7.72
CA THR A 624 24.14 43.75 -7.67
C THR A 624 24.31 42.32 -7.17
N GLY A 625 23.30 41.76 -6.49
CA GLY A 625 23.42 40.51 -5.74
C GLY A 625 24.12 40.63 -4.38
N SER A 626 24.38 41.86 -3.90
CA SER A 626 25.07 42.10 -2.62
C SER A 626 24.12 42.66 -1.56
N THR A 627 24.02 41.98 -0.41
CA THR A 627 23.25 42.48 0.75
C THR A 627 23.73 43.83 1.28
N SER A 628 25.02 44.12 1.19
CA SER A 628 25.61 45.39 1.66
C SER A 628 25.43 46.56 0.68
N ALA A 629 25.18 46.26 -0.59
CA ALA A 629 25.05 47.25 -1.65
C ALA A 629 24.07 46.73 -2.73
N PRO A 630 22.78 46.54 -2.42
CA PRO A 630 21.86 45.76 -3.25
C PRO A 630 21.61 46.36 -4.63
N PHE A 631 21.85 47.67 -4.80
CA PHE A 631 21.67 48.36 -6.06
C PHE A 631 22.92 49.14 -6.48
N ALA A 632 23.18 49.15 -7.80
CA ALA A 632 24.16 50.03 -8.42
C ALA A 632 23.68 51.49 -8.44
N ALA A 633 24.54 52.39 -8.92
CA ALA A 633 24.16 53.78 -9.15
C ALA A 633 22.94 53.87 -10.10
N ARG A 634 21.96 54.71 -9.74
CA ARG A 634 20.73 54.85 -10.54
C ARG A 634 21.01 55.32 -11.96
N GLN A 635 20.30 54.77 -12.93
CA GLN A 635 20.33 55.18 -14.33
C GLN A 635 19.00 55.81 -14.72
N LYS A 636 19.03 56.98 -15.36
CA LYS A 636 17.81 57.58 -15.90
C LYS A 636 17.42 56.86 -17.19
N ILE A 637 16.27 56.18 -17.18
CA ILE A 637 15.78 55.38 -18.31
C ILE A 637 14.49 55.94 -18.94
N GLY A 638 13.79 56.83 -18.22
CA GLY A 638 12.69 57.63 -18.76
C GLY A 638 12.98 59.12 -18.52
N LEU A 639 12.99 59.91 -19.58
CA LEU A 639 13.34 61.34 -19.49
C LEU A 639 12.27 62.18 -18.80
N SER A 640 11.00 61.94 -19.11
CA SER A 640 9.82 62.63 -18.58
C SER A 640 8.53 61.83 -18.85
N GLY A 641 7.39 62.31 -18.34
CA GLY A 641 6.06 61.77 -18.66
C GLY A 641 5.56 60.67 -17.72
N TRP A 642 6.39 60.14 -16.82
CA TRP A 642 5.97 59.09 -15.89
C TRP A 642 5.06 59.57 -14.76
N GLN A 643 4.99 60.89 -14.53
CA GLN A 643 4.03 61.49 -13.60
C GLN A 643 2.57 61.31 -14.05
N GLN A 644 2.33 60.90 -15.30
CA GLN A 644 0.98 60.57 -15.80
C GLN A 644 0.43 59.29 -15.17
N PHE A 645 1.28 58.38 -14.72
CA PHE A 645 0.88 57.11 -14.11
C PHE A 645 0.56 57.28 -12.63
N ASP A 646 -0.39 56.49 -12.11
CA ASP A 646 -0.69 56.40 -10.69
C ASP A 646 -0.17 55.08 -10.06
N ILE A 647 -0.04 54.02 -10.86
CA ILE A 647 0.62 52.75 -10.52
C ILE A 647 1.73 52.45 -11.53
N ILE A 648 2.85 51.94 -11.02
CA ILE A 648 3.82 51.13 -11.78
C ILE A 648 3.99 49.81 -11.01
N GLU A 649 4.08 48.71 -11.72
CA GLU A 649 4.16 47.37 -11.13
C GLU A 649 5.06 46.47 -11.97
N ALA A 650 5.99 45.77 -11.33
CA ALA A 650 6.90 44.83 -11.97
C ALA A 650 6.21 43.46 -12.03
N THR A 651 6.07 42.89 -13.22
CA THR A 651 5.21 41.71 -13.41
C THR A 651 5.99 40.44 -13.77
N GLY A 652 7.31 40.54 -13.87
CA GLY A 652 8.09 39.54 -14.58
C GLY A 652 7.78 39.57 -16.08
N ASN A 653 8.17 38.52 -16.80
CA ASN A 653 8.06 38.42 -18.25
C ASN A 653 6.66 37.96 -18.71
N ILE A 654 5.66 38.84 -18.59
CA ILE A 654 4.27 38.57 -18.99
C ILE A 654 4.06 38.62 -20.51
N ALA A 655 4.98 39.24 -21.26
CA ALA A 655 4.89 39.43 -22.70
C ALA A 655 5.67 38.38 -23.51
N GLY A 656 6.40 37.48 -22.85
CA GLY A 656 7.16 36.39 -23.50
C GLY A 656 8.46 36.84 -24.18
N GLY A 657 9.01 37.98 -23.77
CA GLY A 657 10.29 38.53 -24.25
C GLY A 657 11.52 37.87 -23.61
N SER A 658 12.68 38.52 -23.72
CA SER A 658 13.95 38.04 -23.15
C SER A 658 14.25 38.58 -21.74
N ALA A 659 13.39 39.44 -21.20
CA ALA A 659 13.57 40.11 -19.92
C ALA A 659 12.21 40.33 -19.24
N GLY A 660 12.22 40.77 -17.98
CA GLY A 660 11.01 41.13 -17.25
C GLY A 660 10.36 42.41 -17.78
N ASP A 661 9.06 42.52 -17.56
CA ASP A 661 8.22 43.61 -18.04
C ASP A 661 7.71 44.48 -16.88
N LEU A 662 7.19 45.65 -17.22
CA LEU A 662 6.51 46.55 -16.30
C LEU A 662 5.11 46.86 -16.83
N VAL A 663 4.11 46.91 -15.95
CA VAL A 663 2.82 47.52 -16.26
C VAL A 663 2.68 48.87 -15.55
N ALA A 664 2.05 49.83 -16.22
CA ALA A 664 1.78 51.14 -15.64
C ALA A 664 0.34 51.55 -15.92
N ARG A 665 -0.36 52.01 -14.88
CA ARG A 665 -1.73 52.52 -15.00
C ARG A 665 -1.72 54.03 -15.00
N ASP A 666 -2.36 54.65 -15.99
CA ASP A 666 -2.55 56.10 -16.01
C ASP A 666 -3.74 56.54 -15.15
N LYS A 667 -3.82 57.85 -14.88
CA LYS A 667 -4.90 58.41 -14.04
C LYS A 667 -6.31 58.24 -14.64
N ASP A 668 -6.41 57.96 -15.94
CA ASP A 668 -7.67 57.68 -16.63
C ASP A 668 -8.05 56.18 -16.53
N GLY A 669 -7.22 55.37 -15.86
CA GLY A 669 -7.47 53.95 -15.63
C GLY A 669 -7.10 53.07 -16.82
N VAL A 670 -6.28 53.55 -17.75
CA VAL A 670 -5.71 52.71 -18.83
C VAL A 670 -4.42 52.06 -18.35
N LEU A 671 -4.35 50.74 -18.53
CA LEU A 671 -3.14 49.95 -18.25
C LEU A 671 -2.29 49.84 -19.52
N TRP A 672 -1.00 50.07 -19.36
CA TRP A 672 0.01 50.03 -20.41
C TRP A 672 1.08 49.00 -20.06
N LEU A 673 1.47 48.19 -21.03
CA LEU A 673 2.63 47.30 -20.98
C LEU A 673 3.88 48.04 -21.45
N TYR A 674 4.97 47.91 -20.69
CA TYR A 674 6.32 48.30 -21.05
C TYR A 674 7.19 47.05 -21.10
N GLN A 675 7.50 46.59 -22.31
CA GLN A 675 8.26 45.36 -22.49
C GLN A 675 9.74 45.59 -22.24
N GLY A 676 10.38 44.75 -21.43
CA GLY A 676 11.81 44.82 -21.16
C GLY A 676 12.64 44.45 -22.39
N ARG A 677 13.72 45.19 -22.65
CA ARG A 677 14.70 44.83 -23.70
C ARG A 677 15.84 43.95 -23.19
N GLY A 678 16.00 43.81 -21.87
CA GLY A 678 17.15 43.12 -21.27
C GLY A 678 18.42 43.98 -21.20
N ASP A 679 18.34 45.28 -21.47
CA ASP A 679 19.44 46.24 -21.31
C ASP A 679 19.11 47.31 -20.25
N GLY A 680 18.07 47.08 -19.45
CA GLY A 680 17.54 48.04 -18.48
C GLY A 680 16.58 49.07 -19.08
N THR A 681 16.24 49.00 -20.37
CA THR A 681 15.26 49.88 -21.03
C THR A 681 14.01 49.14 -21.51
N PHE A 682 12.98 49.91 -21.89
CA PHE A 682 11.70 49.38 -22.35
C PHE A 682 11.42 49.68 -23.83
N ALA A 683 10.74 48.75 -24.51
CA ALA A 683 10.13 48.97 -25.81
C ALA A 683 9.07 50.10 -25.77
N GLY A 684 8.55 50.46 -26.95
CA GLY A 684 7.38 51.35 -27.02
C GLY A 684 6.20 50.73 -26.26
N ARG A 685 5.49 51.54 -25.46
CA ARG A 685 4.39 51.04 -24.62
C ARG A 685 3.26 50.48 -25.47
N VAL A 686 2.65 49.39 -25.01
CA VAL A 686 1.46 48.78 -25.63
C VAL A 686 0.24 49.01 -24.73
N LYS A 687 -0.89 49.41 -25.32
CA LYS A 687 -2.13 49.60 -24.55
C LYS A 687 -2.74 48.23 -24.24
N ILE A 688 -2.91 47.89 -22.97
CA ILE A 688 -3.65 46.69 -22.55
C ILE A 688 -5.16 46.98 -22.58
N GLY A 689 -5.60 48.08 -21.98
CA GLY A 689 -7.02 48.44 -21.95
C GLY A 689 -7.39 49.45 -20.87
N GLY A 690 -8.64 49.94 -20.89
CA GLY A 690 -9.19 50.83 -19.84
C GLY A 690 -9.94 50.09 -18.74
N GLY A 691 -10.40 50.81 -17.71
CA GLY A 691 -11.23 50.26 -16.62
C GLY A 691 -10.44 49.68 -15.43
N TRP A 692 -9.12 49.80 -15.44
CA TRP A 692 -8.25 49.28 -14.38
C TRP A 692 -8.26 50.10 -13.09
N ASN A 693 -8.92 51.27 -13.10
CA ASN A 693 -9.17 52.09 -11.91
C ASN A 693 -10.15 51.43 -10.92
N THR A 694 -10.81 50.32 -11.30
CA THR A 694 -11.60 49.49 -10.36
C THR A 694 -10.72 48.79 -9.30
N TYR A 695 -9.44 48.60 -9.60
CA TYR A 695 -8.49 47.94 -8.71
C TYR A 695 -7.70 48.96 -7.89
N LYS A 696 -7.58 48.73 -6.59
CA LYS A 696 -6.77 49.56 -5.69
C LYS A 696 -5.29 49.17 -5.74
N HIS A 697 -5.01 47.87 -5.85
CA HIS A 697 -3.66 47.32 -5.96
C HIS A 697 -3.58 46.37 -7.16
N LEU A 698 -2.45 46.41 -7.84
CA LEU A 698 -2.03 45.47 -8.87
C LEU A 698 -0.70 44.89 -8.39
N VAL A 699 -0.54 43.57 -8.47
CA VAL A 699 0.62 42.86 -7.94
C VAL A 699 1.10 41.87 -8.99
N GLY A 700 2.37 41.95 -9.38
CA GLY A 700 3.03 40.89 -10.13
C GLY A 700 3.22 39.67 -9.23
N ILE A 701 2.25 38.75 -9.22
CA ILE A 701 2.25 37.63 -8.27
C ILE A 701 3.22 36.51 -8.67
N GLY A 702 3.78 36.54 -9.87
CA GLY A 702 4.56 35.42 -10.41
C GLY A 702 3.65 34.35 -11.01
N ASP A 703 4.17 33.15 -11.23
CA ASP A 703 3.45 32.04 -11.87
C ASP A 703 2.50 31.36 -10.86
N ALA A 704 1.34 31.96 -10.65
CA ALA A 704 0.37 31.50 -9.65
C ALA A 704 -0.47 30.33 -10.16
N ASN A 705 -0.67 30.21 -11.47
CA ASN A 705 -1.40 29.09 -12.08
C ASN A 705 -0.50 27.90 -12.50
N ARG A 706 0.81 28.02 -12.34
CA ARG A 706 1.82 26.98 -12.64
C ARG A 706 1.88 26.59 -14.12
N ASP A 707 1.67 27.55 -15.02
CA ASP A 707 1.79 27.34 -16.46
C ASP A 707 3.16 27.74 -17.04
N GLY A 708 4.06 28.22 -16.19
CA GLY A 708 5.40 28.69 -16.52
C GLY A 708 5.46 30.17 -16.89
N ARG A 709 4.35 30.93 -16.75
CA ARG A 709 4.28 32.35 -17.09
C ARG A 709 3.88 33.16 -15.85
N PRO A 710 4.49 34.34 -15.63
CA PRO A 710 4.04 35.23 -14.58
C PRO A 710 2.61 35.73 -14.81
N ASP A 711 1.85 35.85 -13.72
CA ASP A 711 0.48 36.32 -13.67
C ASP A 711 0.38 37.69 -12.97
N LEU A 712 -0.78 38.33 -13.08
CA LEU A 712 -1.11 39.55 -12.36
C LEU A 712 -2.27 39.32 -11.39
N PHE A 713 -2.07 39.67 -10.12
CA PHE A 713 -3.12 39.70 -9.13
C PHE A 713 -3.68 41.12 -8.99
N ALA A 714 -5.01 41.24 -9.00
CA ALA A 714 -5.72 42.51 -8.94
C ALA A 714 -6.66 42.54 -7.73
N TYR A 715 -6.46 43.52 -6.85
CA TYR A 715 -7.26 43.71 -5.63
C TYR A 715 -8.13 44.97 -5.77
N GLY A 716 -9.45 44.81 -5.68
CA GLY A 716 -10.41 45.91 -5.82
C GLY A 716 -11.56 45.83 -4.81
N SER A 717 -12.40 46.87 -4.80
CA SER A 717 -13.57 46.96 -3.89
C SER A 717 -14.67 45.94 -4.19
N THR A 718 -14.64 45.32 -5.37
CA THR A 718 -15.62 44.32 -5.83
C THR A 718 -15.08 42.89 -5.77
N GLY A 719 -13.88 42.69 -5.21
CA GLY A 719 -13.23 41.39 -5.07
C GLY A 719 -11.79 41.38 -5.58
N THR A 720 -11.22 40.18 -5.56
CA THR A 720 -9.85 39.89 -5.98
C THR A 720 -9.84 38.97 -7.20
N TYR A 721 -8.91 39.22 -8.11
CA TYR A 721 -8.89 38.56 -9.41
C TYR A 721 -7.47 38.19 -9.85
N LEU A 722 -7.33 37.01 -10.45
CA LEU A 722 -6.15 36.59 -11.18
C LEU A 722 -6.32 36.92 -12.66
N TYR A 723 -5.30 37.52 -13.26
CA TYR A 723 -5.15 37.73 -14.68
C TYR A 723 -4.00 36.86 -15.16
N LYS A 724 -4.35 35.73 -15.79
CA LYS A 724 -3.35 34.75 -16.25
C LYS A 724 -2.47 35.31 -17.37
N GLY A 725 -1.17 35.18 -17.24
CA GLY A 725 -0.20 35.63 -18.24
C GLY A 725 -0.30 34.80 -19.52
N THR A 726 -0.37 35.45 -20.67
CA THR A 726 -0.40 34.74 -21.97
C THR A 726 0.98 34.62 -22.60
N GLY A 727 1.97 35.40 -22.12
CA GLY A 727 3.27 35.59 -22.77
C GLY A 727 3.16 36.20 -24.17
N SER A 728 2.19 37.08 -24.39
CA SER A 728 1.98 37.80 -25.65
C SER A 728 1.86 39.29 -25.41
N SER A 729 2.66 40.10 -26.09
CA SER A 729 2.63 41.55 -25.95
C SER A 729 1.35 42.22 -26.44
N THR A 730 0.63 41.59 -27.36
CA THR A 730 -0.64 42.13 -27.91
C THR A 730 -1.86 41.74 -27.08
N ALA A 731 -1.75 40.71 -26.25
CA ALA A 731 -2.81 40.27 -25.35
C ALA A 731 -2.21 39.71 -24.04
N PRO A 732 -1.54 40.52 -23.21
CA PRO A 732 -0.69 40.02 -22.12
C PRO A 732 -1.40 39.20 -21.05
N PHE A 733 -2.71 39.39 -20.90
CA PHE A 733 -3.53 38.70 -19.92
C PHE A 733 -4.76 38.05 -20.54
N GLY A 734 -5.16 36.91 -19.99
CA GLY A 734 -6.47 36.29 -20.22
C GLY A 734 -7.62 37.08 -19.56
N ALA A 735 -8.82 36.50 -19.61
CA ALA A 735 -9.95 37.02 -18.87
C ALA A 735 -9.69 36.96 -17.35
N ARG A 736 -10.24 37.92 -16.60
CA ARG A 736 -10.11 37.93 -15.13
C ARG A 736 -10.83 36.72 -14.54
N GLU A 737 -10.18 36.07 -13.58
CA GLU A 737 -10.75 34.96 -12.80
C GLU A 737 -10.85 35.38 -11.34
N ALA A 738 -12.02 35.20 -10.73
CA ALA A 738 -12.18 35.52 -9.31
C ALA A 738 -11.28 34.61 -8.45
N THR A 739 -10.75 35.12 -7.34
CA THR A 739 -9.94 34.34 -6.39
C THR A 739 -10.59 34.31 -5.01
N SER A 740 -10.14 33.42 -4.13
CA SER A 740 -10.47 33.49 -2.69
C SER A 740 -9.32 34.01 -1.82
N LEU A 741 -8.23 34.49 -2.43
CA LEU A 741 -7.12 35.18 -1.78
C LEU A 741 -7.50 36.63 -1.47
N PRO A 742 -7.00 37.12 -0.33
CA PRO A 742 -7.77 37.40 0.89
C PRO A 742 -9.07 38.19 0.68
N ASP A 743 -9.97 38.05 1.65
CA ASP A 743 -11.28 38.70 1.69
C ASP A 743 -11.19 40.22 1.52
N ALA A 744 -11.93 40.76 0.53
CA ALA A 744 -12.09 42.18 0.29
C ALA A 744 -12.70 42.92 1.49
N ALA A 745 -13.26 42.21 2.47
CA ALA A 745 -13.73 42.75 3.75
C ALA A 745 -12.60 43.25 4.68
N LEU A 746 -11.36 42.79 4.48
CA LEU A 746 -10.19 43.31 5.20
C LEU A 746 -9.66 44.54 4.46
N THR A 747 -9.78 45.71 5.08
CA THR A 747 -9.33 47.00 4.51
C THR A 747 -7.81 47.11 4.51
N HIS A 748 -7.14 46.33 3.67
CA HIS A 748 -5.69 46.37 3.51
C HIS A 748 -5.24 47.72 2.97
N THR A 749 -4.22 48.28 3.60
CA THR A 749 -3.56 49.51 3.17
C THR A 749 -2.43 49.24 2.18
N SER A 750 -1.94 48.00 2.11
CA SER A 750 -0.98 47.51 1.11
C SER A 750 -1.26 46.04 0.77
N VAL A 751 -1.13 45.69 -0.50
CA VAL A 751 -1.07 44.31 -1.02
C VAL A 751 0.15 44.28 -1.94
N VAL A 752 1.06 43.34 -1.71
CA VAL A 752 2.37 43.21 -2.38
C VAL A 752 2.65 41.75 -2.68
#